data_AF-A0A1E1JWZ3-F1
#
_entry.id   AF-A0A1E1JWZ3-F1
#
_cell.length_a   1.000
_cell.length_b   1.000
_cell.length_c   1.000
_cell.angle_alpha   90.00
_cell.angle_beta   90.00
_cell.angle_gamma   90.00
#
_symmetry.space_group_name_H-M   'P 1'
#
loop_
_entity.id
_entity.type
_entity.pdbx_description
1 polymer ?
#
loop_
_entity_poly.entity_id
_entity_poly.type
_entity_poly.pdbx_seq_one_letter_code
_entity_poly.pdbx_strand_id
1 'polypeptide(L)'
;MLTKTFFFKALLVAASVSGAHAHPQKNTNAVSEPVQSPAQGGGVAAPAVVATKDATVNGKTVAANTTVSTLAVAAPAAVVAGTSTKSTILIFARDAASAYSATSGLSGYAIPYQVVTVPQAGVTLPALNSSSTAGNYGAIVILSEVSYDYGGTVGFQSALTAAQLAALYQYQVSFGARMVRIDVFPGPAYGTSAIGGCCGAGVEQLISISNTAAFPTSGIKTGAGVSTAGLYHYPATISNATIASEFAQFGPTTGFLGTSTAGVINNIDGRQQMVFFIGFATEWSSTSNYLQHAWITWATRGLYTGFRRIIFSNQIDDMFLISDIYRPAGKTYRLTTADLDQHVTWTKDINSRLPAGSQYFLDIGHNGNGNIEAGADLGGNQCGIGPIEYDEQIDTPLEFQKPLGTGTNLWPSTPANYPYTTACTDLDAMKVWFAKPANRDVFAHVSHTFTHEGENNATYFDVNREIVWNKAWLNQVGIAAANKFSANGIIPPAITGMHNGDAMKAWLDNGIKYVVGDNTRPVLMNKQNEFWPLISTVADNGYAGVTIVPRWATNIYYNCDLPACTVQEWIDTSAGSGDWTALLALEKATNTRHLLGLHHDPYMFHQANMNYQTAGTTTINGVTKKLSLVQAWAETVTQEMMRLVTWPMVSKKHDDLALDFLDRMARDNCAPQLSYTTNPAAKTITAVTLTTNSNTCSAKIPVTVPGTVTNTQGFTTEKLGSDPLTIWAKMSGQPITFTLSTPVAY
;
A
#
# COMPACT_ATOMS: atom_id res chain seq x y z
N MET A 1 35.09 87.95 21.03
CA MET A 1 33.88 88.12 20.18
C MET A 1 33.75 86.84 19.36
N LEU A 2 32.84 85.93 19.74
CA LEU A 2 31.56 85.64 19.04
C LEU A 2 31.83 85.28 17.57
N THR A 3 31.50 84.09 17.02
CA THR A 3 30.32 83.26 17.26
C THR A 3 30.43 81.86 16.61
N LYS A 4 30.07 80.84 17.39
CA LYS A 4 29.28 79.62 17.10
C LYS A 4 29.52 78.74 15.85
N THR A 5 30.09 77.59 16.17
CA THR A 5 29.91 76.20 15.71
C THR A 5 28.51 75.81 15.23
N PHE A 6 28.41 75.05 14.12
CA PHE A 6 27.46 73.94 13.93
C PHE A 6 28.01 72.95 12.89
N PHE A 7 28.35 71.75 13.33
CA PHE A 7 28.67 70.58 12.49
C PHE A 7 27.37 69.80 12.23
N PHE A 8 27.06 69.50 10.97
CA PHE A 8 26.04 68.53 10.60
C PHE A 8 26.55 67.12 10.96
N LYS A 9 25.95 66.49 11.98
CA LYS A 9 25.95 65.04 12.16
C LYS A 9 24.54 64.54 11.86
N ALA A 10 24.40 63.74 10.81
CA ALA A 10 23.20 62.96 10.55
C ALA A 10 23.04 61.94 11.68
N LEU A 11 21.88 61.97 12.33
CA LEU A 11 21.47 61.02 13.36
C LEU A 11 21.03 59.73 12.64
N LEU A 12 21.88 58.70 12.63
CA LEU A 12 21.42 57.34 12.35
C LEU A 12 20.62 56.86 13.57
N VAL A 13 19.30 56.78 13.43
CA VAL A 13 18.45 56.02 14.35
C VAL A 13 18.71 54.55 14.03
N ALA A 14 19.50 53.88 14.88
CA ALA A 14 19.59 52.44 14.90
C ALA A 14 18.24 51.89 15.41
N ALA A 15 17.37 51.50 14.49
CA ALA A 15 16.30 50.56 14.79
C ALA A 15 16.97 49.21 15.02
N SER A 16 17.07 48.81 16.28
CA SER A 16 17.40 47.45 16.67
C SER A 16 16.28 46.53 16.19
N VAL A 17 16.45 45.97 14.98
CA VAL A 17 15.69 44.83 14.50
C VAL A 17 16.19 43.64 15.33
N SER A 18 15.50 43.36 16.42
CA SER A 18 15.60 42.08 17.11
C SER A 18 15.05 41.03 16.15
N GLY A 19 15.94 40.41 15.38
CA GLY A 19 15.60 39.26 14.57
C GLY A 19 15.21 38.11 15.50
N ALA A 20 13.91 37.88 15.62
CA ALA A 20 13.37 36.59 16.02
C ALA A 20 13.87 35.58 14.98
N HIS A 21 14.96 34.90 15.31
CA HIS A 21 15.36 33.71 14.60
C HIS A 21 14.47 32.63 15.21
N ALA A 22 13.38 32.27 14.52
CA ALA A 22 12.83 30.93 14.66
C ALA A 22 14.03 29.99 14.49
N HIS A 23 14.36 29.21 15.53
CA HIS A 23 15.46 28.27 15.43
C HIS A 23 15.17 27.36 14.23
N PRO A 24 15.91 27.49 13.12
CA PRO A 24 15.80 26.52 12.07
C PRO A 24 16.38 25.25 12.67
N GLN A 25 15.56 24.22 12.85
CA GLN A 25 16.11 22.88 12.93
C GLN A 25 16.92 22.70 11.65
N LYS A 26 18.24 22.89 11.75
CA LYS A 26 19.20 22.39 10.79
C LYS A 26 19.17 20.87 10.93
N ASN A 27 18.09 20.30 10.42
CA ASN A 27 17.94 18.87 10.23
C ASN A 27 18.85 18.49 9.05
N THR A 28 20.15 18.59 9.29
CA THR A 28 21.22 18.33 8.32
C THR A 28 21.56 16.85 8.26
N ASN A 29 20.92 16.02 9.10
CA ASN A 29 21.13 14.59 9.17
C ASN A 29 19.84 13.74 9.19
N ALA A 30 18.66 14.32 8.91
CA ALA A 30 17.56 13.51 8.40
C ALA A 30 17.94 13.05 6.99
N VAL A 31 18.71 11.97 6.92
CA VAL A 31 18.90 11.23 5.67
C VAL A 31 17.51 10.78 5.27
N SER A 32 16.91 11.47 4.30
CA SER A 32 15.77 10.99 3.57
C SER A 32 16.20 9.65 2.97
N GLU A 33 15.81 8.53 3.59
CA GLU A 33 16.07 7.23 3.01
C GLU A 33 15.32 7.19 1.67
N PRO A 34 16.05 7.11 0.56
CA PRO A 34 15.42 7.15 -0.74
C PRO A 34 14.54 5.92 -0.88
N VAL A 35 13.41 6.05 -1.60
CA VAL A 35 12.73 4.89 -2.15
C VAL A 35 13.70 4.26 -3.15
N GLN A 36 14.52 3.33 -2.67
CA GLN A 36 15.52 2.69 -3.50
C GLN A 36 14.83 1.98 -4.67
N SER A 37 15.26 2.30 -5.88
CA SER A 37 15.16 1.33 -6.97
C SER A 37 15.84 0.05 -6.50
N PRO A 38 15.23 -1.13 -6.67
CA PRO A 38 15.59 -2.27 -5.86
C PRO A 38 16.97 -2.78 -6.27
N ALA A 39 18.02 -2.46 -5.49
CA ALA A 39 19.35 -2.98 -5.69
C ALA A 39 20.05 -3.26 -4.33
N GLN A 40 20.24 -4.56 -4.10
CA GLN A 40 21.20 -5.21 -3.21
C GLN A 40 21.10 -4.94 -1.71
N GLY A 41 20.15 -5.61 -1.06
CA GLY A 41 20.24 -5.92 0.36
C GLY A 41 21.36 -6.92 0.65
N GLY A 42 22.20 -6.60 1.64
CA GLY A 42 23.24 -7.50 2.14
C GLY A 42 22.67 -8.68 2.93
N GLY A 43 23.08 -9.88 2.54
CA GLY A 43 23.56 -10.87 3.51
C GLY A 43 22.55 -11.72 4.29
N VAL A 44 21.47 -12.19 3.67
CA VAL A 44 20.99 -13.55 4.00
C VAL A 44 21.42 -14.42 2.83
N ALA A 45 22.20 -15.48 3.10
CA ALA A 45 22.65 -16.39 2.07
C ALA A 45 21.43 -16.91 1.29
N ALA A 46 21.26 -16.42 0.06
CA ALA A 46 20.30 -16.97 -0.87
C ALA A 46 20.64 -18.47 -1.03
N PRO A 47 19.68 -19.39 -0.78
CA PRO A 47 19.85 -20.77 -1.19
C PRO A 47 20.17 -20.81 -2.68
N ALA A 48 21.02 -21.74 -3.10
CA ALA A 48 21.47 -21.84 -4.48
C ALA A 48 20.29 -21.80 -5.48
N VAL A 49 20.36 -20.85 -6.41
CA VAL A 49 19.44 -20.72 -7.55
C VAL A 49 19.55 -21.98 -8.40
N VAL A 50 18.41 -22.62 -8.67
CA VAL A 50 18.33 -23.83 -9.50
C VAL A 50 18.09 -23.44 -10.95
N ALA A 51 18.81 -24.07 -11.89
CA ALA A 51 18.96 -23.62 -13.27
C ALA A 51 17.65 -23.63 -14.08
N THR A 52 17.20 -22.42 -14.39
CA THR A 52 16.37 -21.95 -15.50
C THR A 52 17.27 -21.29 -16.55
N LYS A 53 16.77 -20.83 -17.71
CA LYS A 53 17.61 -19.93 -18.52
C LYS A 53 17.77 -18.61 -17.78
N ASP A 54 18.99 -18.31 -17.34
CA ASP A 54 19.32 -17.03 -16.73
C ASP A 54 19.10 -15.91 -17.76
N ALA A 55 18.15 -15.03 -17.47
CA ALA A 55 18.03 -13.75 -18.14
C ALA A 55 18.52 -12.67 -17.19
N THR A 56 19.56 -11.93 -17.57
CA THR A 56 19.98 -10.74 -16.82
C THR A 56 19.10 -9.58 -17.24
N VAL A 57 18.28 -9.07 -16.31
CA VAL A 57 17.50 -7.85 -16.51
C VAL A 57 17.82 -6.87 -15.39
N ASN A 58 18.31 -5.67 -15.75
CA ASN A 58 18.71 -4.62 -14.80
C ASN A 58 19.67 -5.10 -13.69
N GLY A 59 20.63 -5.96 -14.03
CA GLY A 59 21.61 -6.49 -13.07
C GLY A 59 21.08 -7.57 -12.13
N LYS A 60 19.84 -8.04 -12.32
CA LYS A 60 19.25 -9.16 -11.58
C LYS A 60 19.07 -10.38 -12.50
N THR A 61 19.37 -11.56 -11.96
CA THR A 61 19.16 -12.84 -12.66
C THR A 61 17.72 -13.29 -12.43
N VAL A 62 16.93 -13.36 -13.51
CA VAL A 62 15.56 -13.87 -13.48
C VAL A 62 15.51 -15.25 -14.13
N ALA A 63 14.80 -16.15 -13.44
CA ALA A 63 14.76 -17.56 -13.73
C ALA A 63 13.56 -17.94 -14.63
N ALA A 64 13.75 -18.01 -15.96
CA ALA A 64 12.67 -18.25 -16.92
C ALA A 64 12.38 -19.76 -17.18
N ASN A 65 11.11 -20.18 -17.11
CA ASN A 65 10.69 -21.57 -17.34
C ASN A 65 10.62 -21.97 -18.82
N THR A 66 11.50 -22.86 -19.29
CA THR A 66 11.56 -23.32 -20.69
C THR A 66 10.88 -24.68 -20.95
N THR A 67 10.05 -25.14 -20.01
CA THR A 67 9.50 -26.51 -20.05
C THR A 67 8.39 -26.66 -21.08
N VAL A 68 8.65 -27.43 -22.13
CA VAL A 68 7.59 -27.85 -23.05
C VAL A 68 6.85 -29.03 -22.43
N SER A 69 5.64 -28.80 -21.92
CA SER A 69 4.77 -29.90 -21.51
C SER A 69 4.25 -30.64 -22.76
N THR A 70 4.85 -31.79 -23.06
CA THR A 70 4.51 -32.65 -24.20
C THR A 70 3.48 -33.72 -23.87
N LEU A 71 3.18 -33.92 -22.57
CA LEU A 71 2.32 -35.01 -22.11
C LEU A 71 0.85 -34.59 -22.07
N ALA A 72 0.06 -35.17 -22.98
CA ALA A 72 -1.38 -35.28 -22.81
C ALA A 72 -1.67 -36.28 -21.68
N VAL A 73 -1.67 -35.80 -20.43
CA VAL A 73 -2.10 -36.61 -19.29
C VAL A 73 -3.62 -36.74 -19.37
N ALA A 74 -4.11 -37.94 -19.68
CA ALA A 74 -5.53 -38.22 -19.78
C ALA A 74 -6.23 -37.93 -18.43
N ALA A 75 -7.23 -37.06 -18.44
CA ALA A 75 -8.12 -36.87 -17.29
C ALA A 75 -9.21 -37.97 -17.31
N PRO A 76 -9.52 -38.63 -16.18
CA PRO A 76 -10.57 -39.65 -16.14
C PRO A 76 -11.98 -39.06 -16.32
N ALA A 77 -12.92 -39.91 -16.77
CA ALA A 77 -14.34 -39.57 -16.78
C ALA A 77 -14.91 -39.60 -15.35
N ALA A 78 -15.00 -38.43 -14.72
CA ALA A 78 -15.67 -38.26 -13.43
C ALA A 78 -17.08 -37.70 -13.62
N VAL A 79 -18.05 -38.28 -12.91
CA VAL A 79 -19.32 -37.61 -12.61
C VAL A 79 -19.02 -36.66 -11.45
N VAL A 80 -19.34 -35.37 -11.60
CA VAL A 80 -19.23 -34.40 -10.49
C VAL A 80 -19.95 -35.00 -9.28
N ALA A 81 -19.23 -35.17 -8.16
CA ALA A 81 -19.75 -35.83 -6.96
C ALA A 81 -19.59 -34.97 -5.71
N GLY A 82 -18.74 -33.93 -5.76
CA GLY A 82 -18.53 -33.01 -4.66
C GLY A 82 -19.81 -32.24 -4.33
N THR A 83 -20.33 -32.42 -3.12
CA THR A 83 -21.43 -31.62 -2.57
C THR A 83 -20.92 -30.50 -1.66
N SER A 84 -19.63 -30.55 -1.30
CA SER A 84 -18.95 -29.46 -0.61
C SER A 84 -17.47 -29.36 -0.98
N THR A 85 -16.94 -28.13 -1.01
CA THR A 85 -15.52 -27.86 -1.28
C THR A 85 -15.05 -26.67 -0.44
N LYS A 86 -13.95 -26.80 0.29
CA LYS A 86 -13.33 -25.65 0.98
C LYS A 86 -12.81 -24.63 -0.05
N SER A 87 -12.81 -23.35 0.29
CA SER A 87 -12.36 -22.26 -0.60
C SER A 87 -10.84 -22.08 -0.61
N THR A 88 -10.09 -22.82 0.22
CA THR A 88 -8.63 -22.70 0.34
C THR A 88 -7.95 -22.90 -1.01
N ILE A 89 -6.97 -22.05 -1.32
CA ILE A 89 -6.21 -22.14 -2.57
C ILE A 89 -4.95 -23.00 -2.33
N LEU A 90 -4.76 -24.05 -3.12
CA LEU A 90 -3.55 -24.88 -3.07
C LEU A 90 -2.49 -24.34 -4.03
N ILE A 91 -1.28 -24.06 -3.56
CA ILE A 91 -0.21 -23.46 -4.37
C ILE A 91 0.98 -24.42 -4.43
N PHE A 92 1.43 -24.75 -5.63
CA PHE A 92 2.68 -25.46 -5.88
C PHE A 92 3.72 -24.50 -6.42
N ALA A 93 4.84 -24.40 -5.71
CA ALA A 93 5.98 -23.56 -6.08
C ALA A 93 7.29 -24.27 -5.74
N ARG A 94 8.40 -23.89 -6.38
CA ARG A 94 9.71 -24.48 -6.13
C ARG A 94 10.28 -24.10 -4.76
N ASP A 95 9.99 -22.89 -4.32
CA ASP A 95 10.55 -22.24 -3.13
C ASP A 95 9.61 -21.11 -2.65
N ALA A 96 9.95 -20.52 -1.51
CA ALA A 96 9.17 -19.44 -0.90
C ALA A 96 9.13 -18.16 -1.74
N ALA A 97 10.21 -17.82 -2.44
CA ALA A 97 10.29 -16.61 -3.27
C ALA A 97 9.35 -16.73 -4.48
N SER A 98 9.36 -17.88 -5.15
CA SER A 98 8.43 -18.22 -6.22
C SER A 98 6.99 -18.22 -5.70
N ALA A 99 6.74 -18.83 -4.53
CA ALA A 99 5.40 -18.86 -3.93
C ALA A 99 4.85 -17.44 -3.66
N TYR A 100 5.71 -16.50 -3.28
CA TYR A 100 5.35 -15.12 -2.97
C TYR A 100 4.55 -14.44 -4.08
N SER A 101 4.92 -14.70 -5.34
CA SER A 101 4.24 -14.17 -6.53
C SER A 101 2.78 -14.61 -6.69
N ALA A 102 2.34 -15.63 -5.95
CA ALA A 102 0.93 -16.01 -5.83
C ALA A 102 0.35 -15.68 -4.45
N THR A 103 1.12 -15.84 -3.37
CA THR A 103 0.61 -15.65 -2.01
C THR A 103 0.42 -14.20 -1.63
N SER A 104 1.20 -13.25 -2.17
CA SER A 104 1.08 -11.83 -1.81
C SER A 104 -0.31 -11.29 -2.15
N GLY A 105 -0.80 -11.56 -3.36
CA GLY A 105 -2.15 -11.17 -3.78
C GLY A 105 -3.23 -11.82 -2.92
N LEU A 106 -3.15 -13.13 -2.67
CA LEU A 106 -4.12 -13.79 -1.78
C LEU A 106 -4.08 -13.22 -0.36
N SER A 107 -2.89 -12.86 0.14
CA SER A 107 -2.71 -12.22 1.44
C SER A 107 -3.29 -10.80 1.46
N GLY A 108 -3.17 -10.03 0.37
CA GLY A 108 -3.83 -8.73 0.23
C GLY A 108 -5.35 -8.83 0.30
N TYR A 109 -5.92 -9.85 -0.35
CA TYR A 109 -7.36 -10.13 -0.23
C TYR A 109 -7.76 -10.80 1.10
N ALA A 110 -6.81 -11.31 1.88
CA ALA A 110 -7.03 -12.22 3.02
C ALA A 110 -7.74 -13.55 2.66
N ILE A 111 -7.48 -14.08 1.46
CA ILE A 111 -7.98 -15.38 1.01
C ILE A 111 -7.09 -16.51 1.56
N PRO A 112 -7.65 -17.51 2.27
CA PRO A 112 -6.85 -18.63 2.79
C PRO A 112 -6.18 -19.45 1.69
N TYR A 113 -4.91 -19.81 1.91
CA TYR A 113 -4.13 -20.66 1.00
C TYR A 113 -3.27 -21.66 1.74
N GLN A 114 -2.77 -22.66 1.01
CA GLN A 114 -1.76 -23.61 1.45
C GLN A 114 -0.66 -23.70 0.39
N VAL A 115 0.58 -23.48 0.79
CA VAL A 115 1.75 -23.67 -0.07
C VAL A 115 2.32 -25.08 0.09
N VAL A 116 2.65 -25.70 -1.04
CA VAL A 116 3.44 -26.92 -1.13
C VAL A 116 4.72 -26.58 -1.89
N THR A 117 5.84 -26.55 -1.18
CA THR A 117 7.16 -26.38 -1.78
C THR A 117 7.58 -27.70 -2.44
N VAL A 118 7.83 -27.68 -3.74
CA VAL A 118 8.17 -28.85 -4.56
C VAL A 118 9.65 -28.80 -4.94
N PRO A 119 10.54 -29.48 -4.20
CA PRO A 119 11.95 -29.60 -4.58
C PRO A 119 12.10 -30.47 -5.83
N GLN A 120 13.28 -30.44 -6.46
CA GLN A 120 13.60 -31.24 -7.64
C GLN A 120 13.42 -32.75 -7.41
N ALA A 121 13.58 -33.24 -6.17
CA ALA A 121 13.34 -34.64 -5.83
C ALA A 121 11.85 -35.05 -5.82
N GLY A 122 10.93 -34.10 -6.01
CA GLY A 122 9.48 -34.30 -5.95
C GLY A 122 8.91 -34.25 -4.52
N VAL A 123 7.60 -34.43 -4.43
CA VAL A 123 6.82 -34.44 -3.17
C VAL A 123 5.74 -35.51 -3.21
N THR A 124 5.08 -35.75 -2.07
CA THR A 124 3.73 -36.34 -2.04
C THR A 124 2.70 -35.23 -2.04
N LEU A 125 1.61 -35.39 -2.81
CA LEU A 125 0.52 -34.41 -2.79
C LEU A 125 -0.17 -34.41 -1.42
N PRO A 126 -0.64 -33.25 -0.92
CA PRO A 126 -1.54 -33.24 0.23
C PRO A 126 -2.87 -33.93 -0.12
N ALA A 127 -3.63 -34.32 0.90
CA ALA A 127 -4.96 -34.89 0.70
C ALA A 127 -5.88 -33.87 0.01
N LEU A 128 -6.21 -34.14 -1.26
CA LEU A 128 -7.02 -33.22 -2.07
C LEU A 128 -8.48 -33.16 -1.62
N ASN A 129 -8.99 -34.23 -1.00
CA ASN A 129 -10.35 -34.35 -0.51
C ASN A 129 -10.39 -35.16 0.79
N SER A 130 -11.36 -34.87 1.65
CA SER A 130 -11.55 -35.57 2.94
C SER A 130 -12.56 -36.74 2.83
N SER A 131 -13.40 -36.73 1.80
CA SER A 131 -14.30 -37.82 1.44
C SER A 131 -14.57 -37.78 -0.08
N SER A 132 -15.35 -38.73 -0.60
CA SER A 132 -15.78 -38.69 -2.02
C SER A 132 -16.65 -37.48 -2.37
N THR A 133 -17.19 -36.76 -1.37
CA THR A 133 -18.12 -35.63 -1.56
C THR A 133 -17.62 -34.30 -0.97
N ALA A 134 -16.47 -34.30 -0.27
CA ALA A 134 -15.89 -33.12 0.39
C ALA A 134 -14.46 -32.82 -0.08
N GLY A 135 -14.30 -31.77 -0.89
CA GLY A 135 -13.00 -31.30 -1.42
C GLY A 135 -12.29 -30.34 -0.45
N ASN A 136 -10.96 -30.40 -0.40
CA ASN A 136 -10.16 -29.59 0.53
C ASN A 136 -9.67 -28.26 -0.06
N TYR A 137 -9.79 -28.06 -1.37
CA TYR A 137 -9.27 -26.88 -2.07
C TYR A 137 -10.21 -26.34 -3.15
N GLY A 138 -10.43 -25.04 -3.17
CA GLY A 138 -11.36 -24.38 -4.11
C GLY A 138 -10.72 -24.12 -5.47
N ALA A 139 -9.40 -23.96 -5.49
CA ALA A 139 -8.59 -23.82 -6.69
C ALA A 139 -7.15 -24.30 -6.44
N ILE A 140 -6.42 -24.48 -7.54
CA ILE A 140 -5.01 -24.89 -7.56
C ILE A 140 -4.22 -23.83 -8.32
N VAL A 141 -3.03 -23.48 -7.86
CA VAL A 141 -2.07 -22.62 -8.55
C VAL A 141 -0.76 -23.39 -8.71
N ILE A 142 -0.19 -23.41 -9.91
CA ILE A 142 1.13 -24.00 -10.17
C ILE A 142 2.00 -22.90 -10.78
N LEU A 143 3.13 -22.58 -10.12
CA LEU A 143 4.09 -21.61 -10.63
C LEU A 143 5.23 -22.32 -11.35
N SER A 144 5.56 -21.82 -12.55
CA SER A 144 6.67 -22.28 -13.38
C SER A 144 6.66 -23.79 -13.63
N GLU A 145 5.47 -24.40 -13.66
CA GLU A 145 5.27 -25.86 -13.71
C GLU A 145 6.03 -26.66 -12.63
N VAL A 146 6.52 -25.98 -11.58
CA VAL A 146 7.54 -26.49 -10.64
C VAL A 146 8.64 -27.28 -11.34
N SER A 147 9.12 -26.72 -12.45
CA SER A 147 10.04 -27.40 -13.36
C SER A 147 11.51 -27.19 -13.02
N TYR A 148 12.30 -28.22 -13.31
CA TYR A 148 13.74 -28.29 -13.08
C TYR A 148 14.43 -28.95 -14.28
N ASP A 149 15.70 -28.62 -14.52
CA ASP A 149 16.55 -29.34 -15.46
C ASP A 149 17.06 -30.65 -14.82
N TYR A 150 16.60 -31.79 -15.33
CA TYR A 150 17.08 -33.12 -14.92
C TYR A 150 18.31 -33.59 -15.71
N GLY A 151 18.84 -32.74 -16.61
CA GLY A 151 20.05 -32.98 -17.37
C GLY A 151 19.88 -33.97 -18.53
N GLY A 152 20.95 -34.09 -19.30
CA GLY A 152 21.04 -35.02 -20.43
C GLY A 152 19.91 -34.83 -21.45
N THR A 153 19.32 -35.94 -21.90
CA THR A 153 18.19 -35.93 -22.84
C THR A 153 16.83 -35.76 -22.17
N VAL A 154 16.77 -35.78 -20.82
CA VAL A 154 15.53 -35.58 -20.06
C VAL A 154 15.15 -34.10 -20.05
N GLY A 155 16.15 -33.24 -19.87
CA GLY A 155 16.01 -31.79 -19.87
C GLY A 155 15.05 -31.27 -18.80
N PHE A 156 14.37 -30.16 -19.11
CA PHE A 156 13.40 -29.54 -18.23
C PHE A 156 12.12 -30.36 -18.10
N GLN A 157 11.75 -30.71 -16.88
CA GLN A 157 10.51 -31.44 -16.54
C GLN A 157 9.92 -30.91 -15.24
N SER A 158 8.59 -31.04 -15.09
CA SER A 158 7.94 -30.78 -13.79
C SER A 158 8.45 -31.75 -12.73
N ALA A 159 8.66 -31.27 -11.50
CA ALA A 159 8.88 -32.14 -10.34
C ALA A 159 7.58 -32.80 -9.82
N LEU A 160 6.41 -32.42 -10.34
CA LEU A 160 5.19 -33.21 -10.19
C LEU A 160 5.14 -34.28 -11.29
N THR A 161 4.96 -35.52 -10.87
CA THR A 161 4.84 -36.66 -11.79
C THR A 161 3.55 -36.60 -12.61
N ALA A 162 3.52 -37.30 -13.74
CA ALA A 162 2.30 -37.41 -14.56
C ALA A 162 1.09 -37.96 -13.77
N ALA A 163 1.32 -38.90 -12.85
CA ALA A 163 0.26 -39.44 -11.99
C ALA A 163 -0.27 -38.39 -11.00
N GLN A 164 0.59 -37.53 -10.47
CA GLN A 164 0.18 -36.43 -9.59
C GLN A 164 -0.61 -35.37 -10.35
N LEU A 165 -0.16 -35.00 -11.55
CA LEU A 165 -0.92 -34.11 -12.43
C LEU A 165 -2.29 -34.71 -12.78
N ALA A 166 -2.36 -36.01 -13.08
CA ALA A 166 -3.62 -36.71 -13.31
C ALA A 166 -4.56 -36.65 -12.09
N ALA A 167 -4.03 -36.80 -10.87
CA ALA A 167 -4.79 -36.69 -9.64
C ALA A 167 -5.34 -35.27 -9.43
N LEU A 168 -4.55 -34.23 -9.72
CA LEU A 168 -5.01 -32.84 -9.69
C LEU A 168 -6.11 -32.60 -10.75
N TYR A 169 -5.96 -33.15 -11.95
CA TYR A 169 -6.97 -33.03 -13.01
C TYR A 169 -8.28 -33.74 -12.65
N GLN A 170 -8.18 -34.94 -12.07
CA GLN A 170 -9.33 -35.67 -11.55
C GLN A 170 -10.05 -34.89 -10.44
N TYR A 171 -9.29 -34.23 -9.58
CA TYR A 171 -9.85 -33.37 -8.53
C TYR A 171 -10.64 -32.20 -9.13
N GLN A 172 -10.11 -31.54 -10.16
CA GLN A 172 -10.81 -30.44 -10.85
C GLN A 172 -12.20 -30.86 -11.36
N VAL A 173 -12.31 -32.01 -12.04
CA VAL A 173 -13.60 -32.48 -12.58
C VAL A 173 -14.53 -33.05 -11.51
N SER A 174 -13.99 -33.57 -10.40
CA SER A 174 -14.81 -34.15 -9.32
C SER A 174 -15.46 -33.07 -8.44
N PHE A 175 -14.78 -31.94 -8.25
CA PHE A 175 -15.16 -30.87 -7.30
C PHE A 175 -15.37 -29.49 -7.95
N GLY A 176 -15.22 -29.35 -9.27
CA GLY A 176 -15.35 -28.07 -9.97
C GLY A 176 -14.22 -27.08 -9.71
N ALA A 177 -13.08 -27.54 -9.20
CA ALA A 177 -11.95 -26.67 -8.87
C ALA A 177 -11.25 -26.15 -10.15
N ARG A 178 -10.90 -24.87 -10.14
CA ARG A 178 -10.12 -24.22 -11.22
C ARG A 178 -8.62 -24.35 -10.98
N MET A 179 -7.84 -24.35 -12.06
CA MET A 179 -6.37 -24.36 -11.97
C MET A 179 -5.78 -23.12 -12.63
N VAL A 180 -4.86 -22.44 -11.96
CA VAL A 180 -4.09 -21.33 -12.52
C VAL A 180 -2.66 -21.81 -12.72
N ARG A 181 -2.07 -21.45 -13.86
CA ARG A 181 -0.67 -21.71 -14.14
C ARG A 181 0.02 -20.40 -14.52
N ILE A 182 1.09 -20.09 -13.81
CA ILE A 182 1.84 -18.84 -13.93
C ILE A 182 3.25 -19.15 -14.41
N ASP A 183 3.85 -18.28 -15.23
CA ASP A 183 5.19 -18.46 -15.80
C ASP A 183 5.34 -19.77 -16.59
N VAL A 184 4.48 -19.95 -17.59
CA VAL A 184 4.41 -21.18 -18.38
C VAL A 184 4.94 -20.97 -19.79
N PHE A 185 5.75 -21.91 -20.28
CA PHE A 185 6.11 -21.95 -21.69
C PHE A 185 4.91 -22.41 -22.54
N PRO A 186 4.50 -21.66 -23.58
CA PRO A 186 3.36 -22.02 -24.42
C PRO A 186 3.55 -23.37 -25.13
N GLY A 187 2.49 -24.18 -25.20
CA GLY A 187 2.58 -25.51 -25.79
C GLY A 187 1.24 -26.21 -25.97
N PRO A 188 1.24 -27.42 -26.59
CA PRO A 188 0.01 -28.12 -26.95
C PRO A 188 -0.93 -28.42 -25.78
N ALA A 189 -0.39 -28.64 -24.57
CA ALA A 189 -1.16 -28.84 -23.34
C ALA A 189 -2.07 -27.65 -22.97
N TYR A 190 -1.83 -26.49 -23.59
CA TYR A 190 -2.58 -25.24 -23.39
C TYR A 190 -3.28 -24.77 -24.68
N GLY A 191 -3.26 -25.58 -25.75
CA GLY A 191 -3.81 -25.21 -27.05
C GLY A 191 -3.04 -24.08 -27.74
N THR A 192 -1.76 -23.90 -27.40
CA THR A 192 -0.91 -22.82 -27.91
C THR A 192 0.43 -23.31 -28.45
N SER A 193 1.18 -22.41 -29.07
CA SER A 193 2.57 -22.61 -29.46
C SER A 193 3.34 -21.31 -29.28
N ALA A 194 4.59 -21.39 -28.81
CA ALA A 194 5.45 -20.22 -28.65
C ALA A 194 5.92 -19.74 -30.03
N ILE A 195 5.94 -18.43 -30.25
CA ILE A 195 6.49 -17.80 -31.46
C ILE A 195 7.85 -17.12 -31.20
N GLY A 196 8.31 -17.11 -29.94
CA GLY A 196 9.61 -16.61 -29.52
C GLY A 196 9.68 -16.38 -28.01
N GLY A 197 10.77 -15.78 -27.54
CA GLY A 197 10.91 -15.28 -26.17
C GLY A 197 11.13 -13.78 -26.16
N CYS A 198 10.64 -13.09 -25.13
CA CYS A 198 10.82 -11.66 -24.93
C CYS A 198 10.86 -11.34 -23.42
N CYS A 199 11.38 -10.21 -22.96
CA CYS A 199 12.22 -9.28 -23.68
C CYS A 199 13.58 -9.19 -22.99
N GLY A 200 14.64 -8.96 -23.77
CA GLY A 200 15.97 -8.66 -23.21
C GLY A 200 15.96 -7.36 -22.40
N ALA A 201 17.04 -7.09 -21.67
CA ALA A 201 17.17 -5.85 -20.90
C ALA A 201 16.95 -4.61 -21.80
N GLY A 202 16.12 -3.67 -21.32
CA GLY A 202 15.80 -2.42 -22.03
C GLY A 202 14.80 -2.55 -23.19
N VAL A 203 14.28 -3.74 -23.47
CA VAL A 203 13.26 -3.96 -24.50
C VAL A 203 11.88 -4.03 -23.85
N GLU A 204 10.98 -3.14 -24.24
CA GLU A 204 9.59 -3.08 -23.77
C GLU A 204 8.66 -3.88 -24.70
N GLN A 205 7.67 -4.54 -24.12
CA GLN A 205 6.52 -5.08 -24.83
C GLN A 205 5.30 -4.97 -23.92
N LEU A 206 4.36 -4.06 -24.21
CA LEU A 206 3.21 -3.89 -23.33
C LEU A 206 2.34 -5.16 -23.30
N ILE A 207 1.85 -5.53 -22.13
CA ILE A 207 0.80 -6.54 -21.95
C ILE A 207 -0.52 -5.85 -21.59
N SER A 208 -1.64 -6.36 -22.10
CA SER A 208 -2.97 -5.92 -21.68
C SER A 208 -3.92 -7.10 -21.49
N ILE A 209 -4.91 -6.94 -20.62
CA ILE A 209 -6.05 -7.87 -20.55
C ILE A 209 -6.97 -7.58 -21.74
N SER A 210 -7.12 -8.54 -22.65
CA SER A 210 -7.95 -8.38 -23.84
C SER A 210 -9.41 -8.78 -23.60
N ASN A 211 -9.69 -9.63 -22.61
CA ASN A 211 -11.05 -10.06 -22.28
C ASN A 211 -11.21 -10.37 -20.78
N THR A 212 -12.22 -9.78 -20.14
CA THR A 212 -12.55 -9.96 -18.71
C THR A 212 -13.83 -10.77 -18.47
N ALA A 213 -14.50 -11.27 -19.51
CA ALA A 213 -15.82 -11.92 -19.39
C ALA A 213 -15.85 -13.11 -18.42
N ALA A 214 -14.73 -13.81 -18.24
CA ALA A 214 -14.61 -14.94 -17.32
C ALA A 214 -14.38 -14.54 -15.84
N PHE A 215 -14.07 -13.27 -15.58
CA PHE A 215 -13.78 -12.71 -14.26
C PHE A 215 -14.28 -11.25 -14.14
N PRO A 216 -15.58 -11.01 -14.39
CA PRO A 216 -16.13 -9.66 -14.56
C PRO A 216 -16.08 -8.82 -13.26
N THR A 217 -16.10 -9.46 -12.09
CA THR A 217 -16.00 -8.79 -10.78
C THR A 217 -14.58 -8.31 -10.43
N SER A 218 -13.59 -8.62 -11.27
CA SER A 218 -12.22 -8.14 -11.10
C SER A 218 -12.14 -6.62 -11.21
N GLY A 219 -13.07 -5.99 -11.93
CA GLY A 219 -13.08 -4.55 -12.17
C GLY A 219 -11.92 -4.05 -13.03
N ILE A 220 -11.17 -4.94 -13.68
CA ILE A 220 -10.08 -4.62 -14.61
C ILE A 220 -10.67 -4.02 -15.89
N LYS A 221 -10.02 -2.96 -16.41
CA LYS A 221 -10.33 -2.39 -17.73
C LYS A 221 -9.54 -3.12 -18.82
N THR A 222 -10.23 -3.51 -19.89
CA THR A 222 -9.62 -4.20 -21.04
C THR A 222 -8.80 -3.24 -21.90
N GLY A 223 -7.78 -3.76 -22.59
CA GLY A 223 -6.95 -3.01 -23.55
C GLY A 223 -5.96 -2.02 -22.94
N ALA A 224 -5.96 -1.85 -21.61
CA ALA A 224 -4.99 -1.00 -20.93
C ALA A 224 -3.62 -1.69 -20.89
N GLY A 225 -2.67 -1.23 -21.72
CA GLY A 225 -1.30 -1.74 -21.75
C GLY A 225 -0.52 -1.39 -20.48
N VAL A 226 0.22 -2.35 -19.93
CA VAL A 226 1.20 -2.18 -18.83
C VAL A 226 2.55 -2.76 -19.24
N SER A 227 3.62 -2.26 -18.64
CA SER A 227 4.99 -2.64 -18.97
C SER A 227 5.29 -4.11 -18.66
N THR A 228 6.04 -4.79 -19.50
CA THR A 228 6.63 -6.11 -19.18
C THR A 228 8.12 -6.03 -18.90
N ALA A 229 8.69 -4.82 -18.83
CA ALA A 229 10.11 -4.65 -18.54
C ALA A 229 10.49 -5.36 -17.22
N GLY A 230 11.54 -6.18 -17.27
CA GLY A 230 11.94 -7.02 -16.13
C GLY A 230 11.26 -8.39 -16.05
N LEU A 231 10.14 -8.60 -16.73
CA LEU A 231 9.38 -9.83 -16.71
C LEU A 231 9.62 -10.62 -17.99
N TYR A 232 10.34 -11.74 -17.90
CA TYR A 232 10.51 -12.63 -19.05
C TYR A 232 9.17 -13.27 -19.43
N HIS A 233 8.94 -13.44 -20.72
CA HIS A 233 7.69 -13.91 -21.29
C HIS A 233 7.84 -14.55 -22.67
N TYR A 234 6.77 -15.19 -23.12
CA TYR A 234 6.71 -15.98 -24.33
C TYR A 234 5.52 -15.55 -25.16
N PRO A 235 5.70 -14.64 -26.14
CA PRO A 235 4.73 -14.42 -27.20
C PRO A 235 4.23 -15.75 -27.77
N ALA A 236 2.92 -15.94 -27.77
CA ALA A 236 2.28 -17.19 -28.17
C ALA A 236 1.24 -17.00 -29.29
N THR A 237 0.85 -18.10 -29.91
CA THR A 237 -0.31 -18.18 -30.81
C THR A 237 -1.20 -19.34 -30.38
N ILE A 238 -2.52 -19.16 -30.46
CA ILE A 238 -3.49 -20.23 -30.23
C ILE A 238 -3.48 -21.19 -31.41
N SER A 239 -3.09 -22.44 -31.17
CA SER A 239 -3.05 -23.52 -32.16
C SER A 239 -4.29 -24.42 -32.10
N ASN A 240 -5.03 -24.41 -30.99
CA ASN A 240 -6.30 -25.12 -30.85
C ASN A 240 -7.36 -24.27 -30.13
N ALA A 241 -8.16 -23.54 -30.91
CA ALA A 241 -9.23 -22.68 -30.39
C ALA A 241 -10.44 -23.45 -29.80
N THR A 242 -10.51 -24.78 -29.99
CA THR A 242 -11.60 -25.57 -29.39
C THR A 242 -11.43 -25.74 -27.88
N ILE A 243 -10.19 -25.65 -27.38
CA ILE A 243 -9.88 -25.78 -25.96
C ILE A 243 -9.29 -24.50 -25.35
N ALA A 244 -8.94 -23.48 -26.13
CA ALA A 244 -8.23 -22.29 -25.67
C ALA A 244 -8.87 -20.99 -26.17
N SER A 245 -9.09 -20.05 -25.25
CA SER A 245 -9.51 -18.68 -25.56
C SER A 245 -8.54 -17.67 -24.96
N GLU A 246 -8.18 -16.64 -25.72
CA GLU A 246 -7.31 -15.57 -25.25
C GLU A 246 -8.03 -14.69 -24.21
N PHE A 247 -7.31 -14.32 -23.14
CA PHE A 247 -7.76 -13.29 -22.19
C PHE A 247 -6.73 -12.17 -21.98
N ALA A 248 -5.47 -12.39 -22.38
CA ALA A 248 -4.40 -11.41 -22.28
C ALA A 248 -3.53 -11.44 -23.54
N GLN A 249 -3.02 -10.28 -23.92
CA GLN A 249 -2.31 -10.08 -25.18
C GLN A 249 -1.08 -9.19 -24.98
N PHE A 250 0.04 -9.55 -25.63
CA PHE A 250 1.19 -8.69 -25.81
C PHE A 250 1.01 -7.81 -27.03
N GLY A 251 1.34 -6.53 -26.90
CA GLY A 251 1.44 -5.58 -27.99
C GLY A 251 2.62 -5.87 -28.92
N PRO A 252 2.73 -5.16 -30.05
CA PRO A 252 3.87 -5.27 -30.94
C PRO A 252 5.15 -4.73 -30.28
N THR A 253 6.30 -5.29 -30.64
CA THR A 253 7.63 -4.83 -30.24
C THR A 253 8.68 -5.25 -31.27
N THR A 254 9.95 -4.89 -31.06
CA THR A 254 11.07 -5.36 -31.87
C THR A 254 11.12 -6.89 -31.90
N GLY A 255 11.02 -7.48 -33.10
CA GLY A 255 10.96 -8.94 -33.29
C GLY A 255 9.54 -9.52 -33.32
N PHE A 256 8.52 -8.77 -32.90
CA PHE A 256 7.11 -9.18 -32.90
C PHE A 256 6.24 -8.05 -33.48
N LEU A 257 6.06 -8.01 -34.81
CA LEU A 257 5.41 -6.89 -35.51
C LEU A 257 3.90 -6.77 -35.28
N GLY A 258 3.26 -7.84 -34.81
CA GLY A 258 1.83 -7.89 -34.49
C GLY A 258 1.61 -8.18 -33.01
N THR A 259 0.35 -8.17 -32.59
CA THR A 259 -0.01 -8.65 -31.26
C THR A 259 0.18 -10.16 -31.16
N SER A 260 0.38 -10.67 -29.95
CA SER A 260 0.52 -12.09 -29.67
C SER A 260 -0.14 -12.46 -28.35
N THR A 261 -0.55 -13.73 -28.20
CA THR A 261 -1.25 -14.19 -26.99
C THR A 261 -0.30 -14.19 -25.80
N ALA A 262 -0.72 -13.55 -24.70
CA ALA A 262 0.00 -13.52 -23.42
C ALA A 262 -0.60 -14.46 -22.37
N GLY A 263 -1.88 -14.83 -22.53
CA GLY A 263 -2.53 -15.80 -21.67
C GLY A 263 -3.83 -16.34 -22.24
N VAL A 264 -4.14 -17.58 -21.87
CA VAL A 264 -5.36 -18.29 -22.31
C VAL A 264 -6.15 -18.86 -21.13
N ILE A 265 -7.47 -18.96 -21.31
CA ILE A 265 -8.32 -19.83 -20.51
C ILE A 265 -8.59 -21.08 -21.32
N ASN A 266 -8.36 -22.25 -20.72
CA ASN A 266 -8.68 -23.52 -21.32
C ASN A 266 -9.94 -24.16 -20.73
N ASN A 267 -10.67 -24.87 -21.59
CA ASN A 267 -11.66 -25.87 -21.21
C ASN A 267 -11.30 -27.18 -21.91
N ILE A 268 -10.86 -28.18 -21.15
CA ILE A 268 -10.37 -29.46 -21.64
C ILE A 268 -11.20 -30.53 -20.95
N ASP A 269 -12.19 -31.07 -21.66
CA ASP A 269 -13.07 -32.14 -21.16
C ASP A 269 -13.72 -31.81 -19.80
N GLY A 270 -14.13 -30.54 -19.61
CA GLY A 270 -14.72 -30.03 -18.37
C GLY A 270 -13.72 -29.51 -17.34
N ARG A 271 -12.42 -29.71 -17.56
CA ARG A 271 -11.35 -29.14 -16.74
C ARG A 271 -11.06 -27.71 -17.17
N GLN A 272 -11.04 -26.78 -16.21
CA GLN A 272 -10.79 -25.36 -16.48
C GLN A 272 -9.40 -24.95 -15.98
N GLN A 273 -8.60 -24.30 -16.83
CA GLN A 273 -7.35 -23.68 -16.40
C GLN A 273 -7.15 -22.28 -16.98
N MET A 274 -6.47 -21.39 -16.26
CA MET A 274 -6.02 -20.08 -16.74
C MET A 274 -4.49 -20.09 -16.76
N VAL A 275 -3.89 -19.76 -17.89
CA VAL A 275 -2.45 -19.90 -18.13
C VAL A 275 -1.86 -18.56 -18.54
N PHE A 276 -0.80 -18.13 -17.85
CA PHE A 276 -0.02 -16.94 -18.16
C PHE A 276 1.32 -17.34 -18.78
N PHE A 277 1.67 -16.71 -19.90
CA PHE A 277 2.94 -16.92 -20.61
C PHE A 277 3.98 -15.84 -20.24
N ILE A 278 3.95 -15.38 -18.99
CA ILE A 278 4.81 -14.34 -18.43
C ILE A 278 5.16 -14.67 -16.98
N GLY A 279 6.38 -14.33 -16.58
CA GLY A 279 6.85 -14.37 -15.20
C GLY A 279 6.07 -13.41 -14.29
N PHE A 280 5.93 -13.77 -13.02
CA PHE A 280 5.37 -12.88 -12.00
C PHE A 280 6.46 -12.57 -10.96
N ALA A 281 6.43 -11.34 -10.46
CA ALA A 281 7.33 -10.84 -9.43
C ALA A 281 6.63 -9.71 -8.66
N THR A 282 5.64 -10.06 -7.83
CA THR A 282 4.79 -9.11 -7.11
C THR A 282 5.56 -8.26 -6.11
N GLU A 283 6.76 -8.67 -5.72
CA GLU A 283 7.63 -7.91 -4.82
C GLU A 283 8.12 -6.59 -5.44
N TRP A 284 8.31 -6.52 -6.76
CA TRP A 284 8.82 -5.31 -7.42
C TRP A 284 8.02 -4.86 -8.65
N SER A 285 7.20 -5.72 -9.26
CA SER A 285 6.47 -5.40 -10.49
C SER A 285 5.04 -4.92 -10.22
N SER A 286 4.73 -3.69 -10.66
CA SER A 286 3.35 -3.20 -10.69
C SER A 286 2.48 -4.03 -11.65
N THR A 287 3.05 -4.51 -12.77
CA THR A 287 2.37 -5.38 -13.72
C THR A 287 1.96 -6.71 -13.09
N SER A 288 2.85 -7.36 -12.33
CA SER A 288 2.46 -8.60 -11.63
C SER A 288 1.34 -8.35 -10.61
N ASN A 289 1.40 -7.23 -9.87
CA ASN A 289 0.32 -6.84 -8.97
C ASN A 289 -0.97 -6.49 -9.71
N TYR A 290 -0.93 -5.94 -10.92
CA TYR A 290 -2.12 -5.72 -11.75
C TYR A 290 -2.73 -7.03 -12.27
N LEU A 291 -1.89 -7.92 -12.83
CA LEU A 291 -2.34 -9.14 -13.49
C LEU A 291 -2.89 -10.17 -12.48
N GLN A 292 -2.43 -10.17 -11.23
CA GLN A 292 -2.86 -11.15 -10.23
C GLN A 292 -4.38 -11.12 -9.98
N HIS A 293 -5.01 -9.96 -10.11
CA HIS A 293 -6.44 -9.80 -9.86
C HIS A 293 -7.30 -10.54 -10.89
N ALA A 294 -6.79 -10.78 -12.11
CA ALA A 294 -7.50 -11.57 -13.11
C ALA A 294 -7.62 -13.03 -12.64
N TRP A 295 -6.50 -13.64 -12.25
CA TRP A 295 -6.50 -15.05 -11.85
C TRP A 295 -7.12 -15.28 -10.49
N ILE A 296 -6.92 -14.39 -9.50
CA ILE A 296 -7.54 -14.52 -8.17
C ILE A 296 -9.05 -14.49 -8.31
N THR A 297 -9.58 -13.50 -9.05
CA THR A 297 -11.03 -13.38 -9.28
C THR A 297 -11.56 -14.58 -10.06
N TRP A 298 -10.85 -15.01 -11.10
CA TRP A 298 -11.27 -16.16 -11.92
C TRP A 298 -11.26 -17.46 -11.11
N ALA A 299 -10.18 -17.76 -10.39
CA ALA A 299 -10.02 -18.99 -9.61
C ALA A 299 -11.09 -19.12 -8.53
N THR A 300 -11.40 -18.02 -7.84
CA THR A 300 -12.41 -17.95 -6.78
C THR A 300 -13.84 -17.75 -7.29
N ARG A 301 -14.01 -17.48 -8.59
CA ARG A 301 -15.30 -17.06 -9.18
C ARG A 301 -15.88 -15.79 -8.50
N GLY A 302 -15.02 -14.95 -7.91
CA GLY A 302 -15.44 -13.79 -7.13
C GLY A 302 -16.14 -14.12 -5.82
N LEU A 303 -16.01 -15.35 -5.31
CA LEU A 303 -16.65 -15.86 -4.10
C LEU A 303 -15.57 -16.34 -3.11
N TYR A 304 -15.37 -15.62 -2.01
CA TYR A 304 -14.30 -15.93 -1.04
C TYR A 304 -14.54 -15.28 0.31
N THR A 305 -13.89 -15.79 1.37
CA THR A 305 -13.68 -15.00 2.58
C THR A 305 -12.45 -14.14 2.37
N GLY A 306 -12.62 -12.83 2.51
CA GLY A 306 -11.63 -11.83 2.08
C GLY A 306 -12.29 -10.53 1.65
N PHE A 307 -11.47 -9.52 1.34
CA PHE A 307 -11.92 -8.16 1.04
C PHE A 307 -10.95 -7.47 0.08
N ARG A 308 -11.49 -6.73 -0.90
CA ARG A 308 -10.71 -5.86 -1.79
C ARG A 308 -11.10 -4.41 -1.57
N ARG A 309 -10.14 -3.58 -1.17
CA ARG A 309 -10.33 -2.13 -1.02
C ARG A 309 -9.02 -1.42 -1.33
N ILE A 310 -9.13 -0.28 -1.99
CA ILE A 310 -8.02 0.67 -2.12
C ILE A 310 -8.19 1.72 -1.02
N ILE A 311 -7.28 1.71 -0.06
CA ILE A 311 -7.13 2.80 0.89
C ILE A 311 -6.07 3.76 0.33
N PHE A 312 -6.48 5.00 0.10
CA PHE A 312 -5.62 6.04 -0.47
C PHE A 312 -5.59 7.24 0.47
N SER A 313 -4.81 7.12 1.54
CA SER A 313 -4.67 8.12 2.60
C SER A 313 -3.33 8.82 2.45
N ASN A 314 -3.34 10.15 2.32
CA ASN A 314 -2.12 10.95 2.23
C ASN A 314 -2.05 11.85 3.46
N GLN A 315 -1.03 11.62 4.28
CA GLN A 315 -0.79 12.40 5.49
C GLN A 315 0.10 13.59 5.16
N ILE A 316 -0.26 14.76 5.70
CA ILE A 316 0.51 16.00 5.58
C ILE A 316 1.03 16.36 6.95
N ASP A 317 2.32 16.15 7.16
CA ASP A 317 3.04 16.47 8.37
C ASP A 317 3.37 17.98 8.41
N ASP A 318 3.84 18.47 9.56
CA ASP A 318 4.37 19.82 9.80
C ASP A 318 3.40 21.00 9.60
N MET A 319 2.07 20.79 9.64
CA MET A 319 1.14 21.91 9.47
C MET A 319 1.35 22.95 10.58
N PHE A 320 1.36 24.22 10.17
CA PHE A 320 1.72 25.43 10.93
C PHE A 320 3.22 25.72 11.09
N LEU A 321 4.11 24.76 10.85
CA LEU A 321 5.56 24.98 10.92
C LEU A 321 6.10 25.70 9.68
N ILE A 322 7.32 26.21 9.80
CA ILE A 322 8.15 26.68 8.69
C ILE A 322 9.14 25.55 8.36
N SER A 323 9.25 25.17 7.08
CA SER A 323 10.26 24.20 6.64
C SER A 323 11.41 24.91 5.91
N ASP A 324 12.64 24.54 6.24
CA ASP A 324 13.79 24.84 5.40
C ASP A 324 13.68 24.08 4.07
N ILE A 325 13.93 24.76 2.96
CA ILE A 325 13.82 24.18 1.62
C ILE A 325 15.19 23.73 1.14
N TYR A 326 15.28 22.46 0.73
CA TYR A 326 16.50 21.84 0.22
C TYR A 326 17.13 22.65 -0.91
N ARG A 327 16.29 23.09 -1.87
CA ARG A 327 16.73 23.93 -2.98
C ARG A 327 15.72 25.02 -3.38
N PRO A 328 16.14 26.29 -3.50
CA PRO A 328 17.49 26.82 -3.20
C PRO A 328 17.78 26.84 -1.69
N ALA A 329 19.00 26.47 -1.30
CA ALA A 329 19.42 26.45 0.10
C ALA A 329 19.27 27.84 0.74
N GLY A 330 18.83 27.86 2.01
CA GLY A 330 18.57 29.09 2.77
C GLY A 330 17.19 29.72 2.49
N LYS A 331 16.38 29.13 1.61
CA LYS A 331 14.96 29.46 1.49
C LYS A 331 14.18 28.69 2.56
N THR A 332 13.22 29.36 3.19
CA THR A 332 12.19 28.73 4.01
C THR A 332 10.83 28.81 3.32
N TYR A 333 9.91 27.94 3.69
CA TYR A 333 8.53 28.01 3.23
C TYR A 333 7.56 27.61 4.34
N ARG A 334 6.50 28.42 4.48
CA ARG A 334 5.33 28.12 5.29
C ARG A 334 4.10 28.21 4.41
N LEU A 335 3.26 27.20 4.46
CA LEU A 335 2.01 27.14 3.70
C LEU A 335 1.15 28.38 3.96
N THR A 336 0.37 28.79 2.97
CA THR A 336 -0.56 29.93 3.11
C THR A 336 -2.02 29.50 3.04
N THR A 337 -2.93 30.35 3.50
CA THR A 337 -4.37 30.10 3.36
C THR A 337 -4.81 30.01 1.90
N ALA A 338 -4.12 30.69 0.98
CA ALA A 338 -4.41 30.64 -0.44
C ALA A 338 -3.97 29.31 -1.08
N ASP A 339 -2.96 28.62 -0.52
CA ASP A 339 -2.64 27.24 -0.87
C ASP A 339 -3.74 26.29 -0.39
N LEU A 340 -4.21 26.48 0.85
CA LEU A 340 -5.27 25.66 1.45
C LEU A 340 -6.62 25.79 0.72
N ASP A 341 -7.02 27.01 0.33
CA ASP A 341 -8.23 27.26 -0.48
C ASP A 341 -8.20 26.48 -1.81
N GLN A 342 -7.02 26.37 -2.41
CA GLN A 342 -6.81 25.61 -3.64
C GLN A 342 -6.88 24.11 -3.39
N HIS A 343 -6.37 23.61 -2.26
CA HIS A 343 -6.52 22.19 -1.89
C HIS A 343 -7.98 21.83 -1.56
N VAL A 344 -8.77 22.75 -0.99
CA VAL A 344 -10.23 22.55 -0.83
C VAL A 344 -10.92 22.41 -2.18
N THR A 345 -10.58 23.30 -3.12
CA THR A 345 -11.15 23.29 -4.47
C THR A 345 -10.76 22.02 -5.22
N TRP A 346 -9.48 21.66 -5.19
CA TRP A 346 -8.96 20.46 -5.84
C TRP A 346 -9.50 19.18 -5.23
N THR A 347 -9.67 19.10 -3.90
CA THR A 347 -10.25 17.92 -3.25
C THR A 347 -11.66 17.64 -3.80
N LYS A 348 -12.46 18.68 -4.07
CA LYS A 348 -13.77 18.51 -4.72
C LYS A 348 -13.63 18.06 -6.18
N ASP A 349 -12.69 18.65 -6.93
CA ASP A 349 -12.42 18.30 -8.33
C ASP A 349 -12.00 16.83 -8.49
N ILE A 350 -11.01 16.37 -7.72
CA ILE A 350 -10.52 14.98 -7.83
C ILE A 350 -11.60 13.98 -7.44
N ASN A 351 -12.36 14.22 -6.37
CA ASN A 351 -13.48 13.35 -5.97
C ASN A 351 -14.56 13.24 -7.05
N SER A 352 -14.78 14.30 -7.85
CA SER A 352 -15.75 14.25 -8.96
C SER A 352 -15.30 13.37 -10.12
N ARG A 353 -14.01 13.06 -10.22
CA ARG A 353 -13.39 12.28 -11.30
C ARG A 353 -13.07 10.85 -10.90
N LEU A 354 -12.82 10.59 -9.61
CA LEU A 354 -12.54 9.24 -9.11
C LEU A 354 -13.71 8.28 -9.37
N PRO A 355 -13.47 6.95 -9.41
CA PRO A 355 -14.53 5.97 -9.63
C PRO A 355 -15.65 6.11 -8.61
N ALA A 356 -16.89 5.81 -9.02
CA ALA A 356 -18.06 5.91 -8.15
C ALA A 356 -17.83 5.18 -6.81
N GLY A 357 -18.27 5.79 -5.71
CA GLY A 357 -18.02 5.27 -4.35
C GLY A 357 -16.66 5.62 -3.76
N SER A 358 -15.78 6.32 -4.50
CA SER A 358 -14.55 6.87 -3.95
C SER A 358 -14.84 8.02 -3.00
N GLN A 359 -13.95 8.21 -2.04
CA GLN A 359 -13.96 9.35 -1.14
C GLN A 359 -12.52 9.68 -0.76
N TYR A 360 -11.99 10.79 -1.28
CA TYR A 360 -10.63 11.22 -1.05
C TYR A 360 -10.56 12.48 -0.17
N PHE A 361 -9.64 12.51 0.77
CA PHE A 361 -9.26 13.69 1.53
C PHE A 361 -7.82 13.54 2.07
N LEU A 362 -7.15 14.67 2.33
CA LEU A 362 -5.85 14.69 3.02
C LEU A 362 -6.06 14.58 4.54
N ASP A 363 -5.13 13.93 5.24
CA ASP A 363 -5.10 13.81 6.70
C ASP A 363 -3.94 14.64 7.26
N ILE A 364 -4.24 15.75 7.94
CA ILE A 364 -3.25 16.78 8.29
C ILE A 364 -2.78 16.59 9.73
N GLY A 365 -1.47 16.45 9.91
CA GLY A 365 -0.75 16.49 11.18
C GLY A 365 -0.41 17.93 11.58
N HIS A 366 -0.82 18.36 12.78
CA HIS A 366 -0.68 19.75 13.22
C HIS A 366 0.30 19.92 14.37
N ASN A 367 1.06 21.02 14.33
CA ASN A 367 2.00 21.47 15.36
C ASN A 367 1.57 22.81 15.93
N GLY A 368 1.01 22.81 17.13
CA GLY A 368 0.46 24.01 17.74
C GLY A 368 1.48 25.13 18.00
N ASN A 369 2.76 24.80 18.24
CA ASN A 369 3.79 25.81 18.48
C ASN A 369 4.00 26.71 17.27
N GLY A 370 3.93 26.18 16.04
CA GLY A 370 4.04 26.97 14.81
C GLY A 370 2.92 28.00 14.63
N ASN A 371 1.75 27.78 15.24
CA ASN A 371 0.70 28.80 15.33
C ASN A 371 1.08 29.91 16.32
N ILE A 372 1.69 29.55 17.46
CA ILE A 372 2.16 30.51 18.46
C ILE A 372 3.33 31.33 17.94
N GLU A 373 4.30 30.72 17.25
CA GLU A 373 5.42 31.39 16.58
C GLU A 373 4.91 32.47 15.62
N ALA A 374 4.04 32.08 14.67
CA ALA A 374 3.45 33.01 13.72
C ALA A 374 2.64 34.13 14.42
N GLY A 375 1.95 33.82 15.51
CA GLY A 375 1.23 34.81 16.32
C GLY A 375 2.19 35.77 17.03
N ALA A 376 3.26 35.28 17.62
CA ALA A 376 4.25 36.10 18.34
C ALA A 376 4.97 37.07 17.39
N ASP A 377 5.30 36.63 16.18
CA ASP A 377 5.91 37.48 15.15
C ASP A 377 5.00 38.65 14.72
N LEU A 378 3.68 38.47 14.77
CA LEU A 378 2.70 39.48 14.36
C LEU A 378 2.21 40.37 15.50
N GLY A 379 1.97 39.80 16.69
CA GLY A 379 1.29 40.47 17.81
C GLY A 379 2.15 40.70 19.05
N GLY A 380 3.44 40.35 19.01
CA GLY A 380 4.38 40.54 20.12
C GLY A 380 3.88 39.92 21.42
N ASN A 381 3.63 40.75 22.44
CA ASN A 381 3.28 40.31 23.79
C ASN A 381 1.90 39.63 23.93
N GLN A 382 1.06 39.61 22.88
CA GLN A 382 -0.25 38.95 22.93
C GLN A 382 -0.15 37.43 23.12
N CYS A 383 0.97 36.83 22.73
CA CYS A 383 1.28 35.42 22.95
C CYS A 383 1.93 35.12 24.31
N GLY A 384 1.90 36.08 25.24
CA GLY A 384 2.34 35.87 26.61
C GLY A 384 3.82 35.56 26.70
N ILE A 385 4.15 34.28 26.93
CA ILE A 385 5.54 33.80 27.06
C ILE A 385 6.27 33.63 25.71
N GLY A 386 5.60 33.87 24.58
CA GLY A 386 6.13 33.53 23.25
C GLY A 386 6.02 32.02 23.00
N PRO A 387 6.47 31.52 21.84
CA PRO A 387 6.49 30.08 21.57
C PRO A 387 7.40 29.33 22.55
N ILE A 388 7.25 28.01 22.60
CA ILE A 388 8.23 27.16 23.26
C ILE A 388 9.46 27.07 22.36
N GLU A 389 10.60 27.45 22.94
CA GLU A 389 11.91 27.47 22.29
C GLU A 389 12.89 26.72 23.21
N TYR A 390 13.82 25.99 22.61
CA TYR A 390 14.87 25.27 23.32
C TYR A 390 16.15 25.24 22.47
N ASP A 391 17.28 24.96 23.12
CA ASP A 391 18.56 24.80 22.44
C ASP A 391 18.52 23.66 21.41
N GLU A 392 19.45 23.68 20.45
CA GLU A 392 19.55 22.67 19.41
C GLU A 392 19.51 21.24 19.98
N GLN A 393 18.56 20.47 19.47
CA GLN A 393 18.42 19.07 19.79
C GLN A 393 19.50 18.26 19.07
N ILE A 394 20.16 17.35 19.80
CA ILE A 394 21.17 16.46 19.23
C ILE A 394 20.48 15.23 18.67
N ASP A 395 20.55 15.05 17.34
CA ASP A 395 20.07 13.86 16.66
C ASP A 395 20.77 12.60 17.16
N THR A 396 19.99 11.54 17.39
CA THR A 396 20.53 10.21 17.67
C THR A 396 20.73 9.43 16.38
N PRO A 397 21.53 8.36 16.39
CA PRO A 397 21.44 7.35 15.34
C PRO A 397 20.00 6.84 15.17
N LEU A 398 19.66 6.40 13.96
CA LEU A 398 18.40 5.73 13.69
C LEU A 398 18.28 4.47 14.56
N GLU A 399 17.08 4.17 15.03
CA GLU A 399 16.78 3.03 15.93
C GLU A 399 17.47 3.07 17.30
N PHE A 400 17.92 4.26 17.73
CA PHE A 400 18.43 4.45 19.08
C PHE A 400 17.36 4.11 20.13
N GLN A 401 17.62 3.06 20.91
CA GLN A 401 16.79 2.67 22.03
C GLN A 401 17.25 3.38 23.31
N LYS A 402 16.45 4.33 23.79
CA LYS A 402 16.80 5.12 24.96
C LYS A 402 16.81 4.27 26.24
N PRO A 403 17.86 4.34 27.08
CA PRO A 403 17.78 3.84 28.44
C PRO A 403 16.64 4.52 29.21
N LEU A 404 15.78 3.74 29.86
CA LEU A 404 14.61 4.28 30.54
C LEU A 404 15.01 5.19 31.72
N GLY A 405 14.29 6.30 31.88
CA GLY A 405 14.54 7.29 32.93
C GLY A 405 15.73 8.22 32.68
N THR A 406 16.44 8.08 31.55
CA THR A 406 17.50 9.02 31.15
C THR A 406 16.98 10.10 30.19
N GLY A 407 17.88 11.00 29.79
CA GLY A 407 17.57 12.18 28.97
C GLY A 407 17.68 13.46 29.78
N THR A 408 17.52 14.61 29.14
CA THR A 408 17.50 15.93 29.77
C THR A 408 16.32 16.69 29.23
N ASN A 409 15.58 17.36 30.11
CA ASN A 409 14.42 18.13 29.69
C ASN A 409 14.85 19.29 28.80
N LEU A 410 14.26 19.39 27.60
CA LEU A 410 14.40 20.57 26.74
C LEU A 410 13.35 21.62 27.07
N TRP A 411 12.16 21.19 27.48
CA TRP A 411 11.07 22.12 27.78
C TRP A 411 11.34 22.93 29.05
N PRO A 412 10.99 24.24 29.05
CA PRO A 412 11.09 25.06 30.24
C PRO A 412 10.14 24.56 31.32
N SER A 413 10.53 24.52 32.60
CA SER A 413 9.68 23.99 33.67
C SER A 413 8.37 24.77 33.89
N THR A 414 8.30 26.03 33.45
CA THR A 414 7.14 26.91 33.57
C THR A 414 6.76 27.55 32.23
N PRO A 415 5.45 27.71 31.93
CA PRO A 415 4.30 27.30 32.73
C PRO A 415 4.09 25.78 32.69
N ALA A 416 3.36 25.23 33.66
CA ALA A 416 3.09 23.80 33.73
C ALA A 416 2.00 23.34 32.74
N ASN A 417 1.10 24.26 32.38
CA ASN A 417 -0.03 24.02 31.49
C ASN A 417 0.02 24.98 30.29
N TYR A 418 -0.61 24.57 29.20
CA TYR A 418 -0.81 25.38 27.99
C TYR A 418 -1.38 26.78 28.33
N PRO A 419 -0.61 27.87 28.14
CA PRO A 419 -0.95 29.20 28.66
C PRO A 419 -1.58 30.13 27.61
N TYR A 420 -1.61 29.74 26.34
CA TYR A 420 -1.93 30.66 25.26
C TYR A 420 -3.43 30.94 25.16
N THR A 421 -3.76 32.17 24.75
CA THR A 421 -5.14 32.64 24.62
C THR A 421 -5.59 32.57 23.17
N THR A 422 -6.92 32.56 22.97
CA THR A 422 -7.50 32.67 21.63
C THR A 422 -7.01 33.93 20.89
N ALA A 423 -6.83 35.05 21.61
CA ALA A 423 -6.31 36.28 21.04
C ALA A 423 -4.91 36.12 20.43
N CYS A 424 -4.03 35.33 21.05
CA CYS A 424 -2.75 34.97 20.44
C CYS A 424 -2.95 34.09 19.20
N THR A 425 -3.69 32.99 19.32
CA THR A 425 -3.84 32.02 18.23
C THR A 425 -4.53 32.61 17.00
N ASP A 426 -5.42 33.61 17.18
CA ASP A 426 -6.17 34.29 16.11
C ASP A 426 -5.34 35.28 15.29
N LEU A 427 -4.10 35.58 15.72
CA LEU A 427 -3.18 36.41 14.94
C LEU A 427 -2.73 35.71 13.66
N ASP A 428 -2.64 34.38 13.68
CA ASP A 428 -2.27 33.59 12.52
C ASP A 428 -3.49 33.33 11.62
N ALA A 429 -3.43 33.87 10.40
CA ALA A 429 -4.47 33.68 9.40
C ALA A 429 -4.74 32.20 9.09
N MET A 430 -3.73 31.32 9.17
CA MET A 430 -3.90 29.89 8.93
C MET A 430 -4.79 29.25 10.02
N LYS A 431 -4.62 29.64 11.28
CA LYS A 431 -5.47 29.16 12.37
C LYS A 431 -6.90 29.62 12.15
N VAL A 432 -7.10 30.91 11.87
CA VAL A 432 -8.44 31.47 11.60
C VAL A 432 -9.10 30.78 10.41
N TRP A 433 -8.32 30.36 9.41
CA TRP A 433 -8.79 29.58 8.28
C TRP A 433 -9.28 28.19 8.68
N PHE A 434 -8.51 27.45 9.48
CA PHE A 434 -8.89 26.12 10.00
C PHE A 434 -10.01 26.17 11.04
N ALA A 435 -10.23 27.29 11.73
CA ALA A 435 -11.35 27.44 12.65
C ALA A 435 -12.73 27.43 11.94
N LYS A 436 -12.76 27.63 10.61
CA LYS A 436 -13.99 27.61 9.81
C LYS A 436 -14.38 26.16 9.46
N PRO A 437 -15.55 25.65 9.87
CA PRO A 437 -15.96 24.27 9.58
C PRO A 437 -15.96 23.92 8.09
N ALA A 438 -16.37 24.86 7.22
CA ALA A 438 -16.40 24.67 5.76
C ALA A 438 -15.01 24.40 5.14
N ASN A 439 -13.94 24.82 5.82
CA ASN A 439 -12.55 24.63 5.42
C ASN A 439 -11.98 23.38 6.10
N ARG A 440 -12.11 23.33 7.43
CA ARG A 440 -11.65 22.24 8.29
C ARG A 440 -12.19 20.87 7.86
N ASP A 441 -13.51 20.76 7.72
CA ASP A 441 -14.17 19.46 7.54
C ASP A 441 -13.99 18.87 6.13
N VAL A 442 -13.23 19.54 5.26
CA VAL A 442 -12.72 18.97 4.00
C VAL A 442 -11.63 17.94 4.28
N PHE A 443 -10.79 18.19 5.28
CA PHE A 443 -9.65 17.35 5.64
C PHE A 443 -9.98 16.38 6.79
N ALA A 444 -9.04 15.48 7.06
CA ALA A 444 -8.92 14.83 8.35
C ALA A 444 -7.78 15.49 9.15
N HIS A 445 -7.78 15.27 10.46
CA HIS A 445 -6.87 15.96 11.38
C HIS A 445 -6.34 15.00 12.44
N VAL A 446 -5.04 15.10 12.70
CA VAL A 446 -4.32 14.34 13.73
C VAL A 446 -3.24 15.23 14.37
N SER A 447 -2.84 14.93 15.59
CA SER A 447 -1.74 15.64 16.24
C SER A 447 -0.39 15.22 15.64
N HIS A 448 0.52 16.18 15.46
CA HIS A 448 1.92 15.92 15.10
C HIS A 448 2.89 16.41 16.16
N THR A 449 2.48 16.35 17.43
CA THR A 449 3.13 16.98 18.61
C THR A 449 3.03 18.50 18.62
N PHE A 450 3.43 19.17 19.71
CA PHE A 450 3.26 20.60 19.85
C PHE A 450 4.39 21.37 19.15
N THR A 451 5.65 21.06 19.48
CA THR A 451 6.84 21.79 18.98
C THR A 451 7.60 21.05 17.89
N HIS A 452 7.26 19.78 17.62
CA HIS A 452 8.06 18.92 16.74
C HIS A 452 9.45 18.57 17.33
N GLU A 453 9.53 18.42 18.66
CA GLU A 453 10.72 17.87 19.33
C GLU A 453 10.94 16.41 18.93
N GLY A 454 12.15 16.05 18.49
CA GLY A 454 12.47 14.65 18.22
C GLY A 454 12.52 13.82 19.52
N GLU A 455 11.82 12.71 19.54
CA GLU A 455 11.55 11.99 20.78
C GLU A 455 12.49 10.80 21.03
N ASN A 456 13.56 10.62 20.23
CA ASN A 456 14.45 9.46 20.39
C ASN A 456 15.18 9.44 21.74
N ASN A 457 15.63 10.60 22.23
CA ASN A 457 16.31 10.75 23.52
C ASN A 457 15.56 11.68 24.50
N ALA A 458 14.36 12.14 24.13
CA ALA A 458 13.53 13.02 24.96
C ALA A 458 13.09 12.34 26.26
N THR A 459 12.81 13.14 27.29
CA THR A 459 12.33 12.62 28.57
C THR A 459 10.82 12.37 28.53
N TYR A 460 10.31 11.61 29.51
CA TYR A 460 8.85 11.50 29.71
C TYR A 460 8.20 12.88 29.88
N PHE A 461 8.88 13.80 30.57
CA PHE A 461 8.35 15.12 30.88
C PHE A 461 8.11 15.95 29.62
N ASP A 462 9.09 15.97 28.72
CA ASP A 462 9.01 16.69 27.44
C ASP A 462 7.91 16.10 26.56
N VAL A 463 7.95 14.79 26.32
CA VAL A 463 6.95 14.12 25.46
C VAL A 463 5.55 14.24 26.03
N ASN A 464 5.38 14.17 27.35
CA ASN A 464 4.07 14.41 27.95
C ASN A 464 3.55 15.84 27.65
N ARG A 465 4.42 16.85 27.61
CA ARG A 465 4.03 18.22 27.25
C ARG A 465 3.74 18.35 25.77
N GLU A 466 4.58 17.77 24.91
CA GLU A 466 4.34 17.67 23.46
C GLU A 466 2.91 17.19 23.16
N ILE A 467 2.44 16.15 23.86
CA ILE A 467 1.10 15.62 23.68
C ILE A 467 0.02 16.50 24.33
N VAL A 468 0.17 16.82 25.62
CA VAL A 468 -0.88 17.52 26.37
C VAL A 468 -1.13 18.91 25.80
N TRP A 469 -0.08 19.65 25.45
CA TRP A 469 -0.20 21.01 24.95
C TRP A 469 -0.78 21.03 23.53
N ASN A 470 -0.39 20.08 22.66
CA ASN A 470 -1.01 20.02 21.34
C ASN A 470 -2.48 19.63 21.40
N LYS A 471 -2.87 18.73 22.31
CA LYS A 471 -4.29 18.43 22.56
C LYS A 471 -5.05 19.65 23.09
N ALA A 472 -4.46 20.42 24.00
CA ALA A 472 -5.08 21.64 24.52
C ALA A 472 -5.27 22.68 23.41
N TRP A 473 -4.23 22.91 22.60
CA TRP A 473 -4.28 23.80 21.44
C TRP A 473 -5.33 23.35 20.42
N LEU A 474 -5.30 22.10 19.95
CA LEU A 474 -6.26 21.53 18.98
C LEU A 474 -7.72 21.72 19.41
N ASN A 475 -8.00 21.57 20.71
CA ASN A 475 -9.31 21.84 21.29
C ASN A 475 -9.63 23.35 21.27
N GLN A 476 -8.72 24.20 21.74
CA GLN A 476 -8.93 25.66 21.80
C GLN A 476 -9.15 26.27 20.39
N VAL A 477 -8.41 25.81 19.39
CA VAL A 477 -8.49 26.34 18.02
C VAL A 477 -9.63 25.75 17.19
N GLY A 478 -10.35 24.76 17.74
CA GLY A 478 -11.53 24.15 17.12
C GLY A 478 -11.23 23.06 16.08
N ILE A 479 -9.97 22.66 15.89
CA ILE A 479 -9.60 21.57 14.99
C ILE A 479 -10.09 20.22 15.51
N ALA A 480 -10.02 19.99 16.83
CA ALA A 480 -10.49 18.74 17.45
C ALA A 480 -12.01 18.51 17.32
N ALA A 481 -12.77 19.56 16.96
CA ALA A 481 -14.20 19.46 16.68
C ALA A 481 -14.52 19.09 15.22
N ALA A 482 -13.51 18.78 14.40
CA ALA A 482 -13.71 18.30 13.03
C ALA A 482 -14.46 16.97 13.01
N ASN A 483 -15.27 16.76 11.96
CA ASN A 483 -15.96 15.48 11.77
C ASN A 483 -15.00 14.30 11.48
N LYS A 484 -13.74 14.60 11.11
CA LYS A 484 -12.67 13.64 10.81
C LYS A 484 -11.43 13.89 11.67
N PHE A 485 -11.61 13.98 12.99
CA PHE A 485 -10.50 14.10 13.95
C PHE A 485 -10.06 12.73 14.48
N SER A 486 -8.75 12.52 14.58
CA SER A 486 -8.13 11.34 15.19
C SER A 486 -7.61 11.72 16.57
N ALA A 487 -8.33 11.31 17.61
CA ALA A 487 -8.08 11.69 19.00
C ALA A 487 -7.16 10.70 19.74
N ASN A 488 -6.99 9.50 19.19
CA ASN A 488 -6.23 8.41 19.79
C ASN A 488 -4.91 8.13 19.06
N GLY A 489 -4.57 8.95 18.06
CA GLY A 489 -3.38 8.78 17.26
C GLY A 489 -2.55 10.05 17.17
N ILE A 490 -1.27 9.85 16.87
CA ILE A 490 -0.36 10.92 16.44
C ILE A 490 0.43 10.48 15.23
N ILE A 491 0.91 11.44 14.47
CA ILE A 491 2.09 11.24 13.64
C ILE A 491 3.28 11.60 14.53
N PRO A 492 4.21 10.68 14.87
CA PRO A 492 5.38 11.04 15.68
C PRO A 492 6.31 11.98 14.89
N PRO A 493 6.93 12.99 15.53
CA PRO A 493 7.73 14.00 14.85
C PRO A 493 8.95 13.34 14.24
N ALA A 494 9.12 13.46 12.92
CA ALA A 494 10.14 12.73 12.14
C ALA A 494 10.21 11.20 12.42
N ILE A 495 9.09 10.57 12.82
CA ILE A 495 9.03 9.14 13.21
C ILE A 495 10.06 8.78 14.30
N THR A 496 10.20 9.68 15.28
CA THR A 496 11.06 9.50 16.46
C THR A 496 10.25 9.00 17.66
N GLY A 497 10.95 8.56 18.72
CA GLY A 497 10.32 8.02 19.94
C GLY A 497 9.91 6.54 19.82
N MET A 498 10.06 5.95 18.65
CA MET A 498 9.68 4.55 18.33
C MET A 498 10.49 3.49 19.11
N HIS A 499 11.59 3.89 19.73
CA HIS A 499 12.41 3.06 20.63
C HIS A 499 12.69 3.76 21.98
N ASN A 500 11.90 4.79 22.33
CA ASN A 500 11.96 5.46 23.62
C ASN A 500 10.77 5.03 24.47
N GLY A 501 11.00 4.13 25.43
CA GLY A 501 9.92 3.62 26.26
C GLY A 501 9.24 4.69 27.13
N ASP A 502 9.96 5.75 27.51
CA ASP A 502 9.37 6.86 28.26
C ASP A 502 8.45 7.71 27.38
N ALA A 503 8.79 7.90 26.09
CA ALA A 503 7.94 8.58 25.12
C ALA A 503 6.66 7.79 24.87
N MET A 504 6.78 6.49 24.59
CA MET A 504 5.62 5.60 24.40
C MET A 504 4.72 5.56 25.63
N LYS A 505 5.30 5.57 26.83
CA LYS A 505 4.52 5.67 28.07
C LYS A 505 3.76 7.01 28.14
N ALA A 506 4.41 8.13 27.84
CA ALA A 506 3.77 9.44 27.81
C ALA A 506 2.62 9.53 26.78
N TRP A 507 2.79 8.92 25.60
CA TRP A 507 1.72 8.79 24.61
C TRP A 507 0.51 8.04 25.18
N LEU A 508 0.72 6.85 25.73
CA LEU A 508 -0.34 5.99 26.26
C LEU A 508 -1.06 6.62 27.45
N ASP A 509 -0.32 7.25 28.38
CA ASP A 509 -0.89 7.96 29.54
C ASP A 509 -1.80 9.12 29.10
N ASN A 510 -1.59 9.66 27.91
CA ASN A 510 -2.41 10.70 27.30
C ASN A 510 -3.46 10.17 26.30
N GLY A 511 -3.67 8.86 26.24
CA GLY A 511 -4.69 8.21 25.41
C GLY A 511 -4.32 8.06 23.94
N ILE A 512 -3.05 8.31 23.57
CA ILE A 512 -2.50 8.03 22.26
C ILE A 512 -2.11 6.55 22.21
N LYS A 513 -2.77 5.80 21.33
CA LYS A 513 -2.63 4.35 21.15
C LYS A 513 -2.04 3.99 19.81
N TYR A 514 -2.23 4.87 18.82
CA TYR A 514 -1.91 4.62 17.43
C TYR A 514 -0.88 5.63 16.97
N VAL A 515 0.15 5.15 16.29
CA VAL A 515 1.14 5.98 15.63
C VAL A 515 1.38 5.44 14.23
N VAL A 516 1.96 6.25 13.36
CA VAL A 516 2.52 5.77 12.09
C VAL A 516 4.03 5.55 12.23
N GLY A 517 4.54 4.55 11.55
CA GLY A 517 5.96 4.28 11.40
C GLY A 517 6.50 4.80 10.07
N ASP A 518 7.51 4.11 9.56
CA ASP A 518 8.17 4.40 8.29
C ASP A 518 8.61 3.08 7.65
N ASN A 519 8.09 2.79 6.46
CA ASN A 519 8.35 1.53 5.77
C ASN A 519 9.76 1.43 5.17
N THR A 520 10.53 2.52 5.14
CA THR A 520 11.97 2.44 4.81
C THR A 520 12.76 1.74 5.93
N ARG A 521 12.23 1.76 7.17
CA ARG A 521 12.83 1.20 8.38
C ARG A 521 12.19 -0.14 8.74
N PRO A 522 12.80 -1.29 8.38
CA PRO A 522 12.13 -2.56 8.55
C PRO A 522 11.79 -2.88 10.00
N VAL A 523 12.53 -2.34 10.98
CA VAL A 523 12.26 -2.55 12.42
C VAL A 523 10.91 -2.00 12.88
N LEU A 524 10.31 -1.08 12.11
CA LEU A 524 8.99 -0.51 12.37
C LEU A 524 7.85 -1.26 11.65
N MET A 525 8.16 -2.32 10.91
CA MET A 525 7.19 -3.13 10.19
C MET A 525 6.95 -4.47 10.89
N ASN A 526 5.72 -4.99 10.77
CA ASN A 526 5.39 -6.31 11.27
C ASN A 526 6.19 -7.40 10.54
N LYS A 527 6.82 -8.30 11.29
CA LYS A 527 7.70 -9.36 10.74
C LYS A 527 6.97 -10.65 10.35
N GLN A 528 5.70 -10.78 10.72
CA GLN A 528 4.89 -11.97 10.46
C GLN A 528 4.00 -11.79 9.24
N ASN A 529 3.44 -10.60 9.06
CA ASN A 529 2.50 -10.31 7.98
C ASN A 529 2.55 -8.81 7.64
N GLU A 530 2.85 -8.49 6.38
CA GLU A 530 2.96 -7.11 5.87
C GLU A 530 1.64 -6.31 5.90
N PHE A 531 0.49 -6.99 6.06
CA PHE A 531 -0.82 -6.35 6.19
C PHE A 531 -1.23 -6.10 7.66
N TRP A 532 -0.33 -6.33 8.61
CA TRP A 532 -0.56 -6.10 10.03
C TRP A 532 0.22 -4.88 10.52
N PRO A 533 -0.27 -4.19 11.56
CA PRO A 533 0.54 -3.19 12.25
C PRO A 533 1.63 -3.90 13.06
N LEU A 534 2.69 -3.18 13.41
CA LEU A 534 3.61 -3.61 14.46
C LEU A 534 3.03 -3.20 15.82
N ILE A 535 3.00 -4.12 16.79
CA ILE A 535 2.65 -3.80 18.18
C ILE A 535 3.94 -3.67 18.96
N SER A 536 4.16 -2.51 19.58
CA SER A 536 5.39 -2.25 20.32
C SER A 536 5.58 -3.25 21.45
N THR A 537 6.84 -3.61 21.73
CA THR A 537 7.21 -4.53 22.81
C THR A 537 8.21 -3.86 23.75
N VAL A 538 8.31 -4.37 24.98
CA VAL A 538 9.34 -3.89 25.93
C VAL A 538 10.75 -4.15 25.36
N ALA A 539 10.95 -5.31 24.73
CA ALA A 539 12.27 -5.71 24.23
C ALA A 539 12.72 -4.80 23.07
N ASP A 540 11.87 -4.63 22.06
CA ASP A 540 12.27 -3.96 20.82
C ASP A 540 12.09 -2.45 20.89
N ASN A 541 11.14 -1.94 21.69
CA ASN A 541 10.76 -0.53 21.70
C ASN A 541 10.94 0.16 23.06
N GLY A 542 11.21 -0.60 24.12
CA GLY A 542 11.29 -0.08 25.49
C GLY A 542 9.94 0.07 26.20
N TYR A 543 8.81 -0.05 25.49
CA TYR A 543 7.47 -0.08 26.08
C TYR A 543 6.49 -0.86 25.19
N ALA A 544 5.54 -1.57 25.80
CA ALA A 544 4.58 -2.39 25.06
C ALA A 544 3.21 -1.73 24.90
N GLY A 545 2.55 -2.00 23.77
CA GLY A 545 1.12 -1.71 23.57
C GLY A 545 0.79 -0.52 22.66
N VAL A 546 1.79 0.20 22.13
CA VAL A 546 1.55 1.18 21.06
C VAL A 546 1.39 0.43 19.74
N THR A 547 0.37 0.78 18.96
CA THR A 547 0.18 0.25 17.59
C THR A 547 0.88 1.15 16.60
N ILE A 548 1.82 0.58 15.86
CA ILE A 548 2.63 1.25 14.85
C ILE A 548 2.09 0.84 13.47
N VAL A 549 1.36 1.74 12.83
CA VAL A 549 0.79 1.57 11.49
C VAL A 549 1.89 1.80 10.45
N PRO A 550 2.12 0.89 9.50
CA PRO A 550 3.13 1.10 8.46
C PRO A 550 2.73 2.28 7.57
N ARG A 551 3.72 3.02 7.03
CA ARG A 551 3.52 4.23 6.22
C ARG A 551 4.59 4.33 5.13
N TRP A 552 4.17 4.56 3.89
CA TRP A 552 5.09 4.71 2.75
C TRP A 552 5.70 6.12 2.70
N ALA A 553 7.02 6.18 2.56
CA ALA A 553 7.71 7.37 2.08
C ALA A 553 7.55 7.52 0.55
N THR A 554 7.68 8.74 0.04
CA THR A 554 7.69 9.04 -1.40
C THR A 554 8.91 9.88 -1.74
N ASN A 555 9.28 9.98 -3.02
CA ASN A 555 10.33 10.92 -3.45
C ASN A 555 9.80 12.36 -3.62
N ILE A 556 8.69 12.68 -2.94
CA ILE A 556 8.21 14.04 -2.71
C ILE A 556 8.68 14.44 -1.31
N TYR A 557 9.90 14.97 -1.23
CA TYR A 557 10.62 15.12 0.04
C TYR A 557 10.04 16.21 0.94
N TYR A 558 10.22 16.03 2.25
CA TYR A 558 9.63 16.86 3.31
C TYR A 558 9.99 18.34 3.23
N ASN A 559 11.23 18.61 2.85
CA ASN A 559 11.91 19.89 2.71
C ASN A 559 11.87 20.41 1.26
N CYS A 560 10.88 19.99 0.46
CA CYS A 560 10.72 20.47 -0.91
C CYS A 560 9.33 21.02 -1.21
N ASP A 561 9.29 22.22 -1.81
CA ASP A 561 8.05 22.91 -2.13
C ASP A 561 7.74 22.98 -3.64
N LEU A 562 8.73 22.72 -4.49
CA LEU A 562 8.60 22.81 -5.96
C LEU A 562 9.26 21.63 -6.68
N PRO A 563 8.86 21.29 -7.92
CA PRO A 563 9.40 20.14 -8.67
C PRO A 563 10.93 20.13 -8.80
N ALA A 564 11.55 21.29 -9.04
CA ALA A 564 13.00 21.40 -9.17
C ALA A 564 13.75 21.04 -7.88
N CYS A 565 13.12 21.26 -6.71
CA CYS A 565 13.69 20.88 -5.43
C CYS A 565 13.71 19.36 -5.30
N THR A 566 12.53 18.72 -5.43
CA THR A 566 12.39 17.29 -5.16
C THR A 566 13.13 16.43 -6.18
N VAL A 567 13.23 16.88 -7.44
CA VAL A 567 14.05 16.22 -8.46
C VAL A 567 15.53 16.32 -8.12
N GLN A 568 15.99 17.48 -7.63
CA GLN A 568 17.40 17.64 -7.28
C GLN A 568 17.77 16.77 -6.08
N GLU A 569 16.97 16.76 -5.02
CA GLU A 569 17.23 15.91 -3.86
C GLU A 569 17.21 14.43 -4.25
N TRP A 570 16.27 14.00 -5.10
CA TRP A 570 16.25 12.65 -5.65
C TRP A 570 17.54 12.27 -6.38
N ILE A 571 18.10 13.20 -7.17
CA ILE A 571 19.37 12.98 -7.86
C ILE A 571 20.55 12.92 -6.88
N ASP A 572 20.54 13.78 -5.85
CA ASP A 572 21.67 13.93 -4.92
C ASP A 572 21.73 12.79 -3.88
N THR A 573 20.59 12.30 -3.42
CA THR A 573 20.50 11.35 -2.29
C THR A 573 20.14 9.92 -2.71
N SER A 574 19.75 9.74 -3.98
CA SER A 574 19.31 8.45 -4.53
C SER A 574 20.06 8.09 -5.81
N ALA A 575 19.72 6.96 -6.42
CA ALA A 575 20.08 6.66 -7.81
C ALA A 575 19.20 7.45 -8.82
N GLY A 576 18.83 8.69 -8.49
CA GLY A 576 17.89 9.49 -9.26
C GLY A 576 18.47 9.96 -10.58
N SER A 577 17.66 9.92 -11.64
CA SER A 577 18.07 10.34 -12.97
C SER A 577 16.89 10.75 -13.82
N GLY A 578 16.89 11.99 -14.31
CA GLY A 578 15.87 12.54 -15.20
C GLY A 578 15.29 13.83 -14.67
N ASP A 579 14.07 14.14 -15.11
CA ASP A 579 13.35 15.36 -14.74
C ASP A 579 12.12 15.04 -13.88
N TRP A 580 11.27 16.06 -13.67
CA TRP A 580 10.01 15.91 -12.94
C TRP A 580 9.08 14.84 -13.51
N THR A 581 9.09 14.65 -14.84
CA THR A 581 8.26 13.64 -15.50
C THR A 581 8.83 12.25 -15.26
N ALA A 582 10.16 12.10 -15.29
CA ALA A 582 10.82 10.84 -14.92
C ALA A 582 10.54 10.45 -13.46
N LEU A 583 10.59 11.42 -12.54
CA LEU A 583 10.26 11.19 -11.14
C LEU A 583 8.79 10.79 -10.95
N LEU A 584 7.84 11.50 -11.58
CA LEU A 584 6.42 11.12 -11.54
C LEU A 584 6.17 9.74 -12.18
N ALA A 585 6.94 9.35 -13.19
CA ALA A 585 6.84 8.00 -13.77
C ALA A 585 7.31 6.91 -12.79
N LEU A 586 8.37 7.18 -12.02
CA LEU A 586 8.82 6.31 -10.93
C LEU A 586 7.75 6.22 -9.83
N GLU A 587 7.25 7.36 -9.36
CA GLU A 587 6.19 7.43 -8.35
C GLU A 587 4.92 6.70 -8.81
N LYS A 588 4.54 6.83 -10.09
CA LYS A 588 3.45 6.07 -10.67
C LYS A 588 3.68 4.56 -10.55
N ALA A 589 4.83 4.07 -10.99
CA ALA A 589 5.14 2.64 -11.01
C ALA A 589 5.19 2.05 -9.58
N THR A 590 5.84 2.75 -8.65
CA THR A 590 5.97 2.30 -7.26
C THR A 590 4.64 2.31 -6.52
N ASN A 591 3.89 3.41 -6.60
CA ASN A 591 2.71 3.56 -5.75
C ASN A 591 1.50 2.82 -6.30
N THR A 592 1.37 2.67 -7.63
CA THR A 592 0.35 1.76 -8.19
C THR A 592 0.62 0.30 -7.82
N ARG A 593 1.89 -0.11 -7.71
CA ARG A 593 2.24 -1.46 -7.19
C ARG A 593 1.71 -1.66 -5.77
N HIS A 594 1.92 -0.70 -4.87
CA HIS A 594 1.43 -0.79 -3.49
C HIS A 594 -0.10 -0.89 -3.44
N LEU A 595 -0.81 -0.02 -4.18
CA LEU A 595 -2.27 -0.03 -4.22
C LEU A 595 -2.84 -1.31 -4.85
N LEU A 596 -2.27 -1.79 -5.95
CA LEU A 596 -2.66 -3.07 -6.57
C LEU A 596 -2.25 -4.28 -5.71
N GLY A 597 -1.23 -4.15 -4.87
CA GLY A 597 -0.90 -5.13 -3.83
C GLY A 597 -1.92 -5.15 -2.68
N LEU A 598 -2.87 -4.21 -2.65
CA LEU A 598 -3.86 -4.00 -1.57
C LEU A 598 -3.22 -3.64 -0.22
N HIS A 599 -2.06 -2.98 -0.24
CA HIS A 599 -1.49 -2.35 0.95
C HIS A 599 -2.37 -1.16 1.36
N HIS A 600 -2.71 -1.08 2.65
CA HIS A 600 -3.58 -0.04 3.20
C HIS A 600 -2.80 1.11 3.85
N ASP A 601 -1.49 0.99 3.88
CA ASP A 601 -0.53 1.93 4.44
C ASP A 601 -0.77 3.35 3.86
N PRO A 602 -0.79 4.41 4.69
CA PRO A 602 -0.87 5.77 4.19
C PRO A 602 0.46 6.19 3.57
N TYR A 603 0.46 7.35 2.91
CA TYR A 603 1.66 7.96 2.31
C TYR A 603 2.04 9.24 3.06
N MET A 604 3.34 9.40 3.30
CA MET A 604 3.95 10.54 3.98
C MET A 604 4.20 11.71 3.02
N PHE A 605 3.75 12.90 3.40
CA PHE A 605 4.02 14.20 2.79
C PHE A 605 4.09 15.26 3.90
N HIS A 606 4.48 16.48 3.55
CA HIS A 606 4.68 17.58 4.50
C HIS A 606 4.07 18.88 3.96
N GLN A 607 3.88 19.87 4.83
CA GLN A 607 3.21 21.14 4.50
C GLN A 607 3.80 21.82 3.25
N ALA A 608 5.12 21.78 3.06
CA ALA A 608 5.79 22.41 1.92
C ALA A 608 5.34 21.83 0.58
N ASN A 609 5.01 20.54 0.54
CA ASN A 609 4.54 19.86 -0.67
C ASN A 609 3.17 20.37 -1.14
N MET A 610 2.44 21.08 -0.29
CA MET A 610 1.16 21.72 -0.61
C MET A 610 1.32 23.12 -1.22
N ASN A 611 2.54 23.58 -1.50
CA ASN A 611 2.75 24.87 -2.19
C ASN A 611 2.13 24.86 -3.58
N TYR A 612 0.96 25.47 -3.71
CA TYR A 612 0.28 25.70 -4.97
C TYR A 612 0.59 27.10 -5.50
N GLN A 613 0.61 28.11 -4.65
CA GLN A 613 0.66 29.52 -5.04
C GLN A 613 1.87 29.85 -5.92
N THR A 614 3.02 29.26 -5.63
CA THR A 614 4.25 29.49 -6.42
C THR A 614 4.58 28.34 -7.37
N ALA A 615 3.76 27.27 -7.39
CA ALA A 615 3.94 26.17 -8.32
C ALA A 615 3.76 26.63 -9.77
N GLY A 616 4.57 26.02 -10.65
CA GLY A 616 4.37 26.07 -12.10
C GLY A 616 3.25 25.13 -12.55
N THR A 617 3.12 24.95 -13.85
CA THR A 617 2.21 23.98 -14.43
C THR A 617 2.88 22.61 -14.59
N THR A 618 2.15 21.54 -14.31
CA THR A 618 2.53 20.16 -14.59
C THR A 618 1.57 19.57 -15.63
N THR A 619 2.08 18.80 -16.58
CA THR A 619 1.28 18.05 -17.55
C THR A 619 1.20 16.59 -17.13
N ILE A 620 0.00 16.10 -16.85
CA ILE A 620 -0.25 14.69 -16.49
C ILE A 620 -1.24 14.14 -17.50
N ASN A 621 -0.85 13.07 -18.20
CA ASN A 621 -1.66 12.41 -19.24
C ASN A 621 -2.24 13.40 -20.28
N GLY A 622 -1.43 14.36 -20.72
CA GLY A 622 -1.81 15.37 -21.71
C GLY A 622 -2.62 16.56 -21.18
N VAL A 623 -2.94 16.58 -19.88
CA VAL A 623 -3.67 17.69 -19.24
C VAL A 623 -2.69 18.55 -18.45
N THR A 624 -2.53 19.81 -18.87
CA THR A 624 -1.67 20.79 -18.20
C THR A 624 -2.48 21.59 -17.18
N LYS A 625 -2.08 21.54 -15.91
CA LYS A 625 -2.68 22.31 -14.81
C LYS A 625 -1.59 22.84 -13.88
N LYS A 626 -1.89 23.91 -13.17
CA LYS A 626 -1.11 24.30 -11.99
C LYS A 626 -1.48 23.34 -10.86
N LEU A 627 -0.47 22.72 -10.24
CA LEU A 627 -0.63 21.71 -9.19
C LEU A 627 0.53 21.85 -8.21
N SER A 628 0.26 21.70 -6.91
CA SER A 628 1.31 21.47 -5.90
C SER A 628 1.95 20.09 -6.10
N LEU A 629 3.02 19.79 -5.37
CA LEU A 629 3.70 18.50 -5.48
C LEU A 629 2.78 17.34 -5.10
N VAL A 630 2.08 17.45 -3.96
CA VAL A 630 1.15 16.39 -3.51
C VAL A 630 -0.03 16.23 -4.47
N GLN A 631 -0.54 17.32 -5.05
CA GLN A 631 -1.61 17.25 -6.06
C GLN A 631 -1.12 16.53 -7.32
N ALA A 632 0.06 16.89 -7.85
CA ALA A 632 0.61 16.27 -9.04
C ALA A 632 0.92 14.78 -8.84
N TRP A 633 1.43 14.41 -7.66
CA TRP A 633 1.63 13.00 -7.30
C TRP A 633 0.29 12.26 -7.23
N ALA A 634 -0.71 12.80 -6.52
CA ALA A 634 -2.01 12.16 -6.37
C ALA A 634 -2.74 12.01 -7.71
N GLU A 635 -2.71 13.03 -8.58
CA GLU A 635 -3.23 12.95 -9.95
C GLU A 635 -2.55 11.84 -10.75
N THR A 636 -1.22 11.73 -10.65
CA THR A 636 -0.45 10.72 -11.38
C THR A 636 -0.83 9.30 -10.97
N VAL A 637 -0.91 9.03 -9.66
CA VAL A 637 -1.24 7.71 -9.12
C VAL A 637 -2.72 7.36 -9.38
N THR A 638 -3.64 8.26 -9.08
CA THR A 638 -5.07 8.00 -9.21
C THR A 638 -5.50 7.83 -10.67
N GLN A 639 -4.94 8.61 -11.60
CA GLN A 639 -5.24 8.45 -13.02
C GLN A 639 -4.71 7.12 -13.57
N GLU A 640 -3.56 6.64 -13.11
CA GLU A 640 -3.06 5.31 -13.50
C GLU A 640 -3.97 4.20 -12.95
N MET A 641 -4.35 4.26 -11.68
CA MET A 641 -5.31 3.33 -11.10
C MET A 641 -6.65 3.35 -11.87
N MET A 642 -7.17 4.54 -12.21
CA MET A 642 -8.37 4.68 -13.02
C MET A 642 -8.20 4.19 -14.46
N ARG A 643 -6.98 4.21 -15.02
CA ARG A 643 -6.70 3.63 -16.34
C ARG A 643 -6.78 2.11 -16.31
N LEU A 644 -6.36 1.49 -15.21
CA LEU A 644 -6.23 0.04 -15.07
C LEU A 644 -7.50 -0.63 -14.51
N VAL A 645 -8.17 0.01 -13.56
CA VAL A 645 -9.27 -0.57 -12.80
C VAL A 645 -10.45 0.40 -12.61
N THR A 646 -11.56 -0.12 -12.11
CA THR A 646 -12.78 0.63 -11.79
C THR A 646 -13.00 0.81 -10.28
N TRP A 647 -11.97 0.51 -9.48
CA TRP A 647 -12.14 0.37 -8.03
C TRP A 647 -12.25 1.72 -7.33
N PRO A 648 -13.16 1.85 -6.35
CA PRO A 648 -13.22 3.03 -5.50
C PRO A 648 -11.96 3.19 -4.64
N MET A 649 -11.48 4.42 -4.52
CA MET A 649 -10.35 4.80 -3.66
C MET A 649 -10.87 5.58 -2.46
N VAL A 650 -10.53 5.13 -1.25
CA VAL A 650 -11.10 5.67 0.00
C VAL A 650 -9.98 6.12 0.92
N SER A 651 -10.01 7.39 1.35
CA SER A 651 -9.16 7.88 2.42
C SER A 651 -9.78 7.55 3.77
N LYS A 652 -8.94 7.22 4.75
CA LYS A 652 -9.31 7.03 6.16
C LYS A 652 -8.52 8.00 7.01
N LYS A 653 -9.17 8.58 8.04
CA LYS A 653 -8.44 9.31 9.08
C LYS A 653 -7.57 8.34 9.88
N HIS A 654 -6.45 8.82 10.41
CA HIS A 654 -5.45 8.04 11.14
C HIS A 654 -6.03 6.95 12.08
N ASP A 655 -6.93 7.31 13.01
CA ASP A 655 -7.49 6.33 13.96
C ASP A 655 -8.29 5.20 13.27
N ASP A 656 -9.05 5.53 12.22
CA ASP A 656 -9.87 4.54 11.49
C ASP A 656 -8.99 3.62 10.63
N LEU A 657 -7.83 4.14 10.20
CA LEU A 657 -6.81 3.36 9.52
C LEU A 657 -6.13 2.39 10.49
N ALA A 658 -5.74 2.85 11.68
CA ALA A 658 -5.16 1.98 12.70
C ALA A 658 -6.11 0.84 13.10
N LEU A 659 -7.41 1.14 13.26
CA LEU A 659 -8.43 0.13 13.51
C LEU A 659 -8.60 -0.85 12.35
N ASP A 660 -8.46 -0.40 11.09
CA ASP A 660 -8.51 -1.28 9.91
C ASP A 660 -7.40 -2.35 9.95
N PHE A 661 -6.18 -1.93 10.29
CA PHE A 661 -5.01 -2.78 10.49
C PHE A 661 -5.17 -3.72 11.69
N LEU A 662 -5.64 -3.23 12.84
CA LEU A 662 -5.89 -4.05 14.02
C LEU A 662 -6.99 -5.08 13.79
N ASP A 663 -8.08 -4.69 13.13
CA ASP A 663 -9.14 -5.62 12.77
C ASP A 663 -8.61 -6.65 11.77
N ARG A 664 -7.76 -6.25 10.80
CA ARG A 664 -7.10 -7.21 9.88
C ARG A 664 -6.30 -8.25 10.65
N MET A 665 -5.42 -7.82 11.55
CA MET A 665 -4.63 -8.72 12.40
C MET A 665 -5.53 -9.62 13.27
N ALA A 666 -6.60 -9.09 13.86
CA ALA A 666 -7.52 -9.85 14.69
C ALA A 666 -8.27 -10.94 13.89
N ARG A 667 -8.74 -10.61 12.68
CA ARG A 667 -9.45 -11.55 11.79
C ARG A 667 -8.53 -12.69 11.35
N ASP A 668 -7.31 -12.38 10.93
CA ASP A 668 -6.38 -13.39 10.45
C ASP A 668 -6.06 -14.41 11.56
N ASN A 669 -5.91 -13.96 12.81
CA ASN A 669 -5.71 -14.83 13.98
C ASN A 669 -6.91 -15.74 14.31
N CYS A 670 -8.11 -15.41 13.82
CA CYS A 670 -9.29 -16.29 13.92
C CYS A 670 -9.28 -17.42 12.87
N ALA A 671 -8.35 -17.39 11.90
CA ALA A 671 -8.21 -18.36 10.81
C ALA A 671 -9.53 -18.66 10.07
N PRO A 672 -10.15 -17.64 9.43
CA PRO A 672 -11.42 -17.83 8.74
C PRO A 672 -11.29 -18.82 7.58
N GLN A 673 -12.31 -19.65 7.40
CA GLN A 673 -12.44 -20.56 6.27
C GLN A 673 -13.82 -20.41 5.66
N LEU A 674 -13.90 -20.52 4.33
CA LEU A 674 -15.15 -20.60 3.61
C LEU A 674 -15.25 -21.99 2.97
N SER A 675 -16.46 -22.57 2.96
CA SER A 675 -16.75 -23.78 2.19
C SER A 675 -17.96 -23.55 1.30
N TYR A 676 -17.90 -24.04 0.08
CA TYR A 676 -18.98 -24.02 -0.89
C TYR A 676 -19.91 -25.20 -0.66
N THR A 677 -21.21 -24.97 -0.76
CA THR A 677 -22.22 -26.01 -0.98
C THR A 677 -22.52 -26.07 -2.46
N THR A 678 -22.41 -27.26 -3.06
CA THR A 678 -22.50 -27.45 -4.51
C THR A 678 -23.65 -28.38 -4.87
N ASN A 679 -24.25 -28.12 -6.04
CA ASN A 679 -25.18 -29.01 -6.71
C ASN A 679 -24.45 -29.67 -7.91
N PRO A 680 -24.04 -30.95 -7.80
CA PRO A 680 -23.32 -31.64 -8.86
C PRO A 680 -24.10 -31.80 -10.17
N ALA A 681 -25.41 -32.00 -10.09
CA ALA A 681 -26.26 -32.19 -11.26
C ALA A 681 -26.36 -30.91 -12.11
N ALA A 682 -26.50 -29.76 -11.43
CA ALA A 682 -26.54 -28.46 -12.10
C ALA A 682 -25.15 -27.86 -12.35
N LYS A 683 -24.09 -28.42 -11.75
CA LYS A 683 -22.73 -27.85 -11.70
C LYS A 683 -22.70 -26.42 -11.19
N THR A 684 -23.35 -26.17 -10.05
CA THR A 684 -23.45 -24.84 -9.45
C THR A 684 -23.14 -24.82 -7.95
N ILE A 685 -22.49 -23.74 -7.49
CA ILE A 685 -22.38 -23.38 -6.07
C ILE A 685 -23.69 -22.70 -5.67
N THR A 686 -24.35 -23.18 -4.62
CA THR A 686 -25.65 -22.68 -4.17
C THR A 686 -25.59 -21.91 -2.86
N ALA A 687 -24.59 -22.19 -2.02
CA ALA A 687 -24.39 -21.51 -0.75
C ALA A 687 -22.91 -21.50 -0.35
N VAL A 688 -22.57 -20.65 0.61
CA VAL A 688 -21.27 -20.64 1.28
C VAL A 688 -21.45 -20.71 2.78
N THR A 689 -20.58 -21.44 3.46
CA THR A 689 -20.55 -21.52 4.93
C THR A 689 -19.20 -21.00 5.42
N LEU A 690 -19.27 -19.98 6.26
CA LEU A 690 -18.13 -19.36 6.93
C LEU A 690 -17.91 -20.00 8.29
N THR A 691 -16.66 -20.32 8.59
CA THR A 691 -16.19 -20.81 9.89
C THR A 691 -14.92 -20.07 10.32
N THR A 692 -14.60 -20.17 11.61
CA THR A 692 -13.32 -19.75 12.22
C THR A 692 -12.90 -20.80 13.24
N ASN A 693 -11.73 -20.64 13.85
CA ASN A 693 -11.37 -21.40 15.05
C ASN A 693 -12.47 -21.22 16.11
N SER A 694 -13.10 -22.31 16.54
CA SER A 694 -14.22 -22.33 17.49
C SER A 694 -15.45 -21.51 17.05
N ASN A 695 -15.55 -21.11 15.78
CA ASN A 695 -16.62 -20.27 15.24
C ASN A 695 -16.85 -18.95 16.00
N THR A 696 -15.82 -18.41 16.64
CA THR A 696 -15.85 -17.08 17.28
C THR A 696 -14.77 -16.18 16.67
N CYS A 697 -14.96 -14.87 16.75
CA CYS A 697 -13.92 -13.89 16.44
C CYS A 697 -14.25 -12.53 17.06
N SER A 698 -13.24 -11.81 17.55
CA SER A 698 -13.40 -10.44 18.07
C SER A 698 -13.74 -9.44 16.95
N ALA A 699 -13.15 -9.62 15.77
CA ALA A 699 -13.45 -8.84 14.58
C ALA A 699 -14.53 -9.48 13.69
N LYS A 700 -15.14 -8.69 12.79
CA LYS A 700 -16.10 -9.18 11.78
C LYS A 700 -15.34 -9.80 10.60
N ILE A 701 -15.73 -10.96 10.11
CA ILE A 701 -15.07 -11.63 8.99
C ILE A 701 -15.73 -11.24 7.66
N PRO A 702 -14.98 -10.79 6.65
CA PRO A 702 -15.55 -10.44 5.36
C PRO A 702 -15.82 -11.70 4.51
N VAL A 703 -16.99 -11.70 3.85
CA VAL A 703 -17.36 -12.65 2.80
C VAL A 703 -17.73 -11.86 1.55
N THR A 704 -16.92 -11.96 0.51
CA THR A 704 -17.22 -11.37 -0.80
C THR A 704 -17.99 -12.35 -1.65
N VAL A 705 -19.07 -11.89 -2.28
CA VAL A 705 -19.90 -12.68 -3.19
C VAL A 705 -19.98 -12.00 -4.58
N PRO A 706 -20.04 -12.76 -5.68
CA PRO A 706 -20.05 -12.20 -7.03
C PRO A 706 -21.42 -11.63 -7.45
N GLY A 707 -22.45 -11.83 -6.63
CA GLY A 707 -23.82 -11.37 -6.86
C GLY A 707 -24.46 -10.92 -5.55
N THR A 708 -25.61 -11.50 -5.20
CA THR A 708 -26.31 -11.25 -3.92
C THR A 708 -26.60 -12.56 -3.21
N VAL A 709 -26.98 -12.45 -1.94
CA VAL A 709 -27.47 -13.56 -1.10
C VAL A 709 -28.94 -13.36 -0.83
N THR A 710 -29.67 -14.45 -0.57
CA THR A 710 -31.12 -14.39 -0.30
C THR A 710 -31.43 -13.66 1.00
N ASN A 711 -30.51 -13.70 1.97
CA ASN A 711 -30.59 -12.99 3.24
C ASN A 711 -29.17 -12.70 3.78
N THR A 712 -28.88 -11.44 4.09
CA THR A 712 -27.61 -11.00 4.71
C THR A 712 -27.57 -11.25 6.23
N GLN A 713 -28.68 -11.72 6.81
CA GLN A 713 -28.83 -12.04 8.24
C GLN A 713 -28.60 -10.82 9.16
N GLY A 714 -28.87 -9.62 8.65
CA GLY A 714 -28.68 -8.37 9.40
C GLY A 714 -27.22 -7.95 9.58
N PHE A 715 -26.26 -8.66 8.99
CA PHE A 715 -24.86 -8.24 9.01
C PHE A 715 -24.64 -6.96 8.20
N THR A 716 -23.66 -6.16 8.62
CA THR A 716 -23.22 -4.99 7.87
C THR A 716 -22.72 -5.43 6.49
N THR A 717 -23.06 -4.67 5.46
CA THR A 717 -22.59 -4.93 4.10
C THR A 717 -21.90 -3.72 3.52
N GLU A 718 -21.04 -3.96 2.54
CA GLU A 718 -20.33 -2.93 1.80
C GLU A 718 -20.36 -3.25 0.30
N LYS A 719 -20.67 -2.23 -0.50
CA LYS A 719 -20.61 -2.27 -1.96
C LYS A 719 -20.44 -0.85 -2.50
N LEU A 720 -19.19 -0.41 -2.61
CA LEU A 720 -18.87 0.91 -3.15
C LEU A 720 -18.70 0.84 -4.67
N GLY A 721 -19.39 1.71 -5.41
CA GLY A 721 -19.31 1.74 -6.87
C GLY A 721 -19.59 0.39 -7.54
N SER A 722 -18.61 -0.09 -8.31
CA SER A 722 -18.63 -1.38 -9.02
C SER A 722 -18.02 -2.54 -8.23
N ASP A 723 -17.67 -2.35 -6.95
CA ASP A 723 -17.14 -3.44 -6.13
C ASP A 723 -18.16 -4.59 -5.98
N PRO A 724 -17.69 -5.83 -5.77
CA PRO A 724 -18.56 -6.93 -5.36
C PRO A 724 -19.15 -6.66 -3.96
N LEU A 725 -20.27 -7.31 -3.66
CA LEU A 725 -20.87 -7.23 -2.33
C LEU A 725 -19.95 -7.92 -1.32
N THR A 726 -19.59 -7.22 -0.25
CA THR A 726 -18.90 -7.79 0.92
C THR A 726 -19.85 -7.77 2.12
N ILE A 727 -19.97 -8.91 2.80
CA ILE A 727 -20.77 -9.08 4.02
C ILE A 727 -19.80 -9.24 5.20
N TRP A 728 -19.92 -8.38 6.21
CA TRP A 728 -19.07 -8.38 7.39
C TRP A 728 -19.73 -9.19 8.52
N ALA A 729 -19.49 -10.50 8.52
CA ALA A 729 -20.14 -11.47 9.41
C ALA A 729 -19.51 -11.48 10.81
N LYS A 730 -20.32 -11.38 11.87
CA LYS A 730 -19.85 -11.49 13.25
C LYS A 730 -19.99 -12.93 13.75
N MET A 731 -18.86 -13.59 14.01
CA MET A 731 -18.80 -14.98 14.48
C MET A 731 -19.10 -15.07 16.00
N SER A 732 -20.06 -15.90 16.40
CA SER A 732 -20.59 -15.98 17.78
C SER A 732 -20.79 -17.40 18.32
N GLY A 733 -20.03 -18.37 17.80
CA GLY A 733 -19.99 -19.76 18.26
C GLY A 733 -20.63 -20.78 17.31
N GLN A 734 -21.22 -20.33 16.20
CA GLN A 734 -21.81 -21.19 15.18
C GLN A 734 -21.32 -20.81 13.77
N PRO A 735 -21.21 -21.77 12.83
CA PRO A 735 -20.98 -21.46 11.42
C PRO A 735 -22.08 -20.57 10.85
N ILE A 736 -21.74 -19.72 9.88
CA ILE A 736 -22.69 -18.82 9.21
C ILE A 736 -22.81 -19.25 7.75
N THR A 737 -24.03 -19.58 7.30
CA THR A 737 -24.28 -19.98 5.91
C THR A 737 -25.06 -18.92 5.15
N PHE A 738 -24.57 -18.49 3.98
CA PHE A 738 -25.28 -17.62 3.05
C PHE A 738 -25.68 -18.38 1.80
N THR A 739 -26.98 -18.41 1.50
CA THR A 739 -27.50 -18.94 0.23
C THR A 739 -27.40 -17.88 -0.86
N LEU A 740 -26.82 -18.23 -2.00
CA LEU A 740 -26.68 -17.34 -3.14
C LEU A 740 -28.05 -17.15 -3.82
N SER A 741 -28.42 -15.91 -4.12
CA SER A 741 -29.67 -15.62 -4.83
C SER A 741 -29.66 -16.20 -6.25
N THR A 742 -28.48 -16.23 -6.87
CA THR A 742 -28.24 -16.88 -8.15
C THR A 742 -27.08 -17.84 -7.97
N PRO A 743 -27.28 -19.16 -8.14
CA PRO A 743 -26.19 -20.13 -8.06
C PRO A 743 -25.08 -19.81 -9.06
N VAL A 744 -23.82 -20.00 -8.63
CA VAL A 744 -22.63 -19.71 -9.45
C VAL A 744 -22.18 -20.98 -10.15
N ALA A 745 -22.12 -20.98 -11.49
CA ALA A 745 -21.68 -22.14 -12.26
C ALA A 745 -20.20 -22.50 -12.00
N TYR A 746 -19.88 -23.80 -12.02
CA TYR A 746 -18.51 -24.29 -11.89
C TYR A 746 -18.08 -25.27 -12.96
#